data_AF-H2FWX9-F1
#
_entry.id   AF-H2FWX9-F1
#
_cell.length_a   1.000
_cell.length_b   1.000
_cell.length_c   1.000
_cell.angle_alpha   90.00
_cell.angle_beta   90.00
_cell.angle_gamma   90.00
#
_symmetry.space_group_name_H-M   'P 1'
#
loop_
_entity.id
_entity.type
_entity.pdbx_description
1 polymer ?
#
loop_
_entity_poly.entity_id
_entity_poly.type
_entity_poly.pdbx_seq_one_letter_code
_entity_poly.pdbx_strand_id
1 'polypeptide(L)'
;MKATAEVRIVFLGNPLRGDDAAGLRALALCRRFSWPDGVELVDGGTGGVSLLPLFRHCRRVILVDTFLTAGPAGGINLLRNVTADVLAGSDGPEHGGGIKGLLRLVPQLVSPAPVVDLMVIGGHRFTPCTLELSHELACALPALCRRLHGYVTQELRPPGLVSEAPAGYRLHITGCVQGVGFRPFVYRLATGLGLVGEVGNIGAGVQIRLAADEPTVAAFCRRLRAECPPHARIERIDTEPFHWVSVPREFGVVNSQTKGQGARIPPDLAPCPACLAELNDVTDRRHGYPFINCTNCGPRYSIVRALPWDRAHTAMAAFALCTACDEEYGDPGNRRFHAEPVACAVCGPHLWLQGAEGQHIRGAAASLLAQCATWLKQGRVLALKGIGGFQLACDAGSATAIGLLRERKHRPAKPFAVMMRDSAQVDAWFELNDAEREQLSSPAAPIVLLPRARLRPRLAGMAADALAPGLAHLGVMVASSPLHWLLLNELDGPLVMTSGNAGGEPICTGNRQALSALAPLADAFLLHNRPIVNRCDDSVLAVVAGRPRLIRRARGFVPDPIPLPAGLNGTVLALGADLKNSCCLAGSGRAVLSAHMGDLASPACLDALGQEVERLPALLGLKPRAIAVDLHADYAATRLGVRLARERGLPLYRVQHHHAHLVSCLVENGHGPNEPVLGVVLDGLGLGDDGSLWGGEFMLADYAAYRRLGRLRPFPLLGGDQASRQPWRNLLAQRASFSLWPELQSRCPLLFRDEAETLLAMAPRFPLTSSAGRLFDAVAALLGVAPAEQSFEGEAAMKLESLAGRAQASACYDVRVSREGGLWQLDPAPMWPMMINALLAGASEAVLAANFHLSLVSGLCRMVQQLQRQARVDVVALSGGVMQNRLLLAALIEALEAMGLTVLTQSRVPSNDGGIALGQAAIALARGRSRGKAPR
;
A
#
# COMPACT_ATOMS: atom_id res chain seq x y z
N MET A 1 -46.84 -4.45 51.51
CA MET A 1 -45.82 -4.51 50.45
C MET A 1 -46.48 -4.06 49.14
N LYS A 2 -46.07 -2.93 48.56
CA LYS A 2 -46.61 -2.47 47.26
C LYS A 2 -46.15 -3.42 46.16
N ALA A 3 -47.06 -3.81 45.26
CA ALA A 3 -46.75 -4.62 44.09
C ALA A 3 -45.58 -4.00 43.32
N THR A 4 -44.52 -4.76 43.06
CA THR A 4 -43.36 -4.31 42.29
C THR A 4 -43.77 -4.20 40.82
N ALA A 5 -43.85 -2.98 40.29
CA ALA A 5 -44.13 -2.76 38.87
C ALA A 5 -43.02 -3.36 38.00
N GLU A 6 -43.37 -4.15 36.99
CA GLU A 6 -42.41 -4.72 36.03
C GLU A 6 -41.92 -3.65 35.05
N VAL A 7 -42.79 -2.72 34.63
CA VAL A 7 -42.47 -1.60 33.73
C VAL A 7 -42.96 -0.30 34.34
N ARG A 8 -42.08 0.71 34.38
CA ARG A 8 -42.44 2.06 34.83
C ARG A 8 -42.33 3.05 33.67
N ILE A 9 -43.39 3.81 33.40
CA ILE A 9 -43.41 4.85 32.39
C ILE A 9 -43.34 6.19 33.11
N VAL A 10 -42.27 6.94 32.89
CA VAL A 10 -42.00 8.22 33.55
C VAL A 10 -42.16 9.34 32.54
N PHE A 11 -43.14 10.21 32.78
CA PHE A 11 -43.45 11.33 31.91
C PHE A 11 -42.76 12.59 32.42
N LEU A 12 -42.00 13.25 31.56
CA LEU A 12 -41.20 14.43 31.89
C LEU A 12 -41.76 15.68 31.20
N GLY A 13 -41.51 16.84 31.80
CA GLY A 13 -41.86 18.12 31.21
C GLY A 13 -42.05 19.25 32.22
N ASN A 14 -42.03 20.48 31.72
CA ASN A 14 -42.33 21.67 32.52
C ASN A 14 -43.69 22.28 32.12
N PRO A 15 -44.71 22.27 33.02
CA PRO A 15 -46.05 22.78 32.70
C PRO A 15 -46.07 24.29 32.40
N LEU A 16 -45.01 25.04 32.76
CA LEU A 16 -44.89 26.48 32.56
C LEU A 16 -44.12 26.86 31.28
N ARG A 17 -43.75 25.91 30.41
CA ARG A 17 -42.88 26.16 29.24
C ARG A 17 -43.46 25.69 27.91
N GLY A 18 -44.78 25.79 27.73
CA GLY A 18 -45.46 25.46 26.48
C GLY A 18 -45.23 24.00 26.09
N ASP A 19 -44.64 23.78 24.92
CA ASP A 19 -44.35 22.45 24.33
C ASP A 19 -43.56 21.49 25.24
N ASP A 20 -42.75 22.03 26.15
CA ASP A 20 -42.01 21.27 27.14
C ASP A 20 -42.95 20.53 28.12
N ALA A 21 -44.21 20.95 28.23
CA ALA A 21 -45.22 20.27 29.04
C ALA A 21 -45.76 18.98 28.40
N ALA A 22 -45.40 18.66 27.15
CA ALA A 22 -46.09 17.63 26.38
C ALA A 22 -46.00 16.23 27.01
N GLY A 23 -44.89 15.84 27.64
CA GLY A 23 -44.83 14.55 28.35
C GLY A 23 -45.82 14.48 29.51
N LEU A 24 -45.93 15.53 30.34
CA LEU A 24 -46.93 15.59 31.42
C LEU A 24 -48.37 15.65 30.89
N ARG A 25 -48.60 16.31 29.75
CA ARG A 25 -49.93 16.28 29.08
C ARG A 25 -50.24 14.89 28.52
N ALA A 26 -49.24 14.16 28.04
CA ALA A 26 -49.38 12.77 27.62
C ALA A 26 -49.75 11.85 28.78
N LEU A 27 -49.23 12.08 30.00
CA LEU A 27 -49.62 11.31 31.19
C LEU A 27 -51.13 11.39 31.45
N ALA A 28 -51.72 12.59 31.36
CA ALA A 28 -53.16 12.79 31.57
C ALA A 28 -54.02 12.02 30.55
N LEU A 29 -53.55 11.88 29.31
CA LEU A 29 -54.19 11.09 28.27
C LEU A 29 -53.94 9.59 28.46
N CYS A 30 -52.73 9.18 28.83
CA CYS A 30 -52.34 7.79 29.06
C CYS A 30 -53.11 7.16 30.23
N ARG A 31 -53.51 7.93 31.24
CA ARG A 31 -54.38 7.46 32.33
C ARG A 31 -55.76 6.98 31.86
N ARG A 32 -56.17 7.31 30.63
CA ARG A 32 -57.44 6.85 30.03
C ARG A 32 -57.32 5.49 29.33
N PHE A 33 -56.11 4.97 29.15
CA PHE A 33 -55.87 3.65 28.56
C PHE A 33 -55.93 2.56 29.63
N SER A 34 -56.38 1.37 29.26
CA SER A 34 -56.28 0.18 30.12
C SER A 34 -54.87 -0.41 29.97
N TRP A 35 -54.08 -0.46 31.05
CA TRP A 35 -52.71 -0.97 31.01
C TRP A 35 -52.62 -2.39 31.56
N PRO A 36 -51.68 -3.23 31.07
CA PRO A 36 -51.41 -4.54 31.64
C PRO A 36 -51.02 -4.48 33.12
N ASP A 37 -51.30 -5.56 33.86
CA ASP A 37 -50.84 -5.72 35.24
C ASP A 37 -49.31 -5.60 35.31
N GLY A 38 -48.81 -4.81 36.27
CA GLY A 38 -47.38 -4.56 36.43
C GLY A 38 -46.84 -3.32 35.69
N VAL A 39 -47.68 -2.54 35.00
CA VAL A 39 -47.32 -1.22 34.45
C VAL A 39 -47.67 -0.10 35.44
N GLU A 40 -46.71 0.77 35.73
CA GLU A 40 -46.90 1.97 36.56
C GLU A 40 -46.65 3.25 35.75
N LEU A 41 -47.62 4.17 35.72
CA LEU A 41 -47.47 5.49 35.12
C LEU A 41 -47.07 6.51 36.19
N VAL A 42 -45.96 7.21 36.00
CA VAL A 42 -45.40 8.13 36.98
C VAL A 42 -45.18 9.51 36.39
N ASP A 43 -45.56 10.53 37.14
CA ASP A 43 -45.21 11.93 36.88
C ASP A 43 -43.75 12.16 37.33
N GLY A 44 -42.86 12.44 36.38
CA GLY A 44 -41.45 12.73 36.64
C GLY A 44 -41.12 14.23 36.65
N GLY A 45 -42.11 15.11 36.45
CA GLY A 45 -41.90 16.56 36.40
C GLY A 45 -40.76 16.97 35.47
N THR A 46 -39.95 17.95 35.88
CA THR A 46 -38.80 18.48 35.11
C THR A 46 -37.52 17.63 35.25
N GLY A 47 -37.66 16.35 35.61
CA GLY A 47 -36.69 15.62 36.41
C GLY A 47 -35.32 15.33 35.78
N GLY A 48 -34.33 15.19 36.68
CA GLY A 48 -32.94 14.77 36.43
C GLY A 48 -32.53 13.68 37.45
N VAL A 49 -31.45 13.89 38.22
CA VAL A 49 -30.97 12.90 39.22
C VAL A 49 -32.02 12.60 40.31
N SER A 50 -32.94 13.53 40.59
CA SER A 50 -34.05 13.34 41.53
C SER A 50 -34.97 12.15 41.19
N LEU A 51 -34.95 11.66 39.94
CA LEU A 51 -35.74 10.52 39.50
C LEU A 51 -35.13 9.15 39.84
N LEU A 52 -33.91 9.11 40.36
CA LEU A 52 -33.18 7.87 40.64
C LEU A 52 -33.97 6.82 41.45
N PRO A 53 -34.79 7.18 42.47
CA PRO A 53 -35.62 6.19 43.18
C PRO A 53 -36.61 5.44 42.28
N LEU A 54 -37.07 6.07 41.19
CA LEU A 54 -38.01 5.48 40.23
C LEU A 54 -37.37 4.41 39.34
N PHE A 55 -36.05 4.19 39.41
CA PHE A 55 -35.38 3.14 38.65
C PHE A 55 -35.23 1.85 39.47
N ARG A 56 -35.59 1.86 40.75
CA ARG A 56 -35.52 0.69 41.63
C ARG A 56 -36.75 -0.20 41.46
N HIS A 57 -36.57 -1.49 41.72
CA HIS A 57 -37.64 -2.50 41.81
C HIS A 57 -38.54 -2.58 40.55
N CYS A 58 -37.96 -2.35 39.36
CA CYS A 58 -38.61 -2.54 38.08
C CYS A 58 -37.61 -3.16 37.08
N ARG A 59 -38.12 -3.83 36.05
CA ARG A 59 -37.28 -4.45 35.00
C ARG A 59 -36.96 -3.47 33.89
N ARG A 60 -37.88 -2.53 33.60
CA ARG A 60 -37.74 -1.56 32.52
C ARG A 60 -38.35 -0.21 32.90
N VAL A 61 -37.68 0.86 32.47
CA VAL A 61 -38.16 2.24 32.58
C VAL A 61 -38.29 2.84 31.19
N ILE A 62 -39.44 3.44 30.89
CA ILE A 62 -39.68 4.19 29.64
C ILE A 62 -39.81 5.65 30.00
N LEU A 63 -38.87 6.47 29.54
CA LEU A 63 -38.91 7.92 29.69
C LEU A 63 -39.69 8.52 28.52
N VAL A 64 -40.62 9.42 28.79
CA VAL A 64 -41.37 10.17 27.77
C VAL A 64 -41.06 11.65 27.93
N ASP A 65 -40.42 12.24 26.93
CA ASP A 65 -39.89 13.60 27.03
C ASP A 65 -39.92 14.36 25.68
N THR A 66 -39.86 15.68 25.73
CA THR A 66 -39.91 16.57 24.56
C THR A 66 -38.52 17.14 24.25
N PHE A 67 -38.09 17.09 22.99
CA PHE A 67 -36.81 17.68 22.56
C PHE A 67 -36.98 18.57 21.34
N LEU A 68 -36.32 19.73 21.31
CA LEU A 68 -36.36 20.66 20.16
C LEU A 68 -35.62 20.14 18.92
N THR A 69 -34.64 19.23 19.07
CA THR A 69 -33.74 18.80 17.99
C THR A 69 -34.03 17.40 17.44
N ALA A 70 -35.14 16.76 17.83
CA ALA A 70 -35.42 15.36 17.53
C ALA A 70 -36.15 15.08 16.20
N GLY A 71 -36.34 16.09 15.33
CA GLY A 71 -37.08 15.97 14.06
C GLY A 71 -38.10 17.10 13.86
N PRO A 72 -39.04 16.98 12.91
CA PRO A 72 -40.12 17.96 12.75
C PRO A 72 -41.02 17.99 14.01
N ALA A 73 -41.61 19.15 14.31
CA ALA A 73 -42.52 19.31 15.45
C ALA A 73 -43.67 18.29 15.40
N GLY A 74 -43.94 17.62 16.52
CA GLY A 74 -44.91 16.53 16.64
C GLY A 74 -44.39 15.15 16.20
N GLY A 75 -43.16 15.06 15.66
CA GLY A 75 -42.52 13.79 15.32
C GLY A 75 -42.23 12.94 16.56
N ILE A 76 -42.51 11.63 16.51
CA ILE A 76 -42.32 10.72 17.64
C ILE A 76 -41.21 9.71 17.32
N ASN A 77 -40.18 9.64 18.15
CA ASN A 77 -39.04 8.72 18.03
C ASN A 77 -38.91 7.84 19.26
N LEU A 78 -38.53 6.57 19.08
CA LEU A 78 -38.26 5.64 20.16
C LEU A 78 -36.80 5.19 20.11
N LEU A 79 -36.06 5.47 21.17
CA LEU A 79 -34.70 5.01 21.37
C LEU A 79 -34.74 3.88 22.41
N ARG A 80 -34.21 2.71 22.06
CA ARG A 80 -34.21 1.52 22.93
C ARG A 80 -32.86 1.33 23.61
N ASN A 81 -32.88 0.84 24.85
CA ASN A 81 -31.68 0.54 25.64
C ASN A 81 -30.67 1.70 25.69
N VAL A 82 -31.17 2.88 26.05
CA VAL A 82 -30.45 4.15 26.03
C VAL A 82 -29.41 4.19 27.14
N THR A 83 -28.15 4.41 26.77
CA THR A 83 -27.06 4.74 27.69
C THR A 83 -26.68 6.21 27.56
N ALA A 84 -25.92 6.73 28.53
CA ALA A 84 -25.49 8.13 28.51
C ALA A 84 -24.70 8.53 27.25
N ASP A 85 -24.05 7.58 26.57
CA ASP A 85 -23.26 7.82 25.36
C ASP A 85 -24.13 8.00 24.10
N VAL A 86 -25.37 7.49 24.11
CA VAL A 86 -26.33 7.62 23.01
C VAL A 86 -26.83 9.06 22.88
N LEU A 87 -26.76 9.86 23.95
CA LEU A 87 -27.19 11.27 24.01
C LEU A 87 -26.02 12.28 23.80
N ALA A 88 -24.88 11.85 23.24
CA ALA A 88 -23.65 12.65 23.15
C ALA A 88 -23.66 13.81 22.12
N GLY A 89 -24.80 14.22 21.59
CA GLY A 89 -24.94 15.32 20.62
C GLY A 89 -26.02 16.36 20.95
N SER A 90 -26.66 16.26 22.12
CA SER A 90 -27.78 17.11 22.54
C SER A 90 -27.41 17.96 23.77
N ASP A 91 -26.31 18.71 23.69
CA ASP A 91 -25.83 19.59 24.77
C ASP A 91 -26.55 20.96 24.74
N GLY A 92 -27.88 20.92 24.83
CA GLY A 92 -28.70 22.10 25.13
C GLY A 92 -28.89 22.26 26.64
N PRO A 93 -28.70 23.46 27.23
CA PRO A 93 -28.73 23.66 28.68
C PRO A 93 -30.11 23.41 29.33
N GLU A 94 -31.16 23.17 28.55
CA GLU A 94 -32.52 23.29 29.07
C GLU A 94 -33.20 21.99 29.49
N HIS A 95 -32.81 20.80 29.03
CA HIS A 95 -33.26 19.52 29.63
C HIS A 95 -32.35 18.29 29.36
N GLY A 96 -31.46 18.36 28.36
CA GLY A 96 -30.55 17.25 28.00
C GLY A 96 -29.47 16.91 29.04
N GLY A 97 -29.11 17.85 29.93
CA GLY A 97 -28.12 17.62 30.99
C GLY A 97 -28.63 16.70 32.12
N GLY A 98 -29.92 16.77 32.46
CA GLY A 98 -30.51 16.06 33.60
C GLY A 98 -30.66 14.56 33.39
N ILE A 99 -31.21 14.16 32.25
CA ILE A 99 -31.40 12.74 31.87
C ILE A 99 -30.06 12.07 31.59
N LYS A 100 -29.13 12.76 30.91
CA LYS A 100 -27.77 12.26 30.66
C LYS A 100 -27.02 11.98 31.98
N GLY A 101 -27.13 12.88 32.96
CA GLY A 101 -26.59 12.68 34.30
C GLY A 101 -27.23 11.49 35.03
N LEU A 102 -28.56 11.37 34.96
CA LEU A 102 -29.32 10.25 35.53
C LEU A 102 -28.88 8.90 34.94
N LEU A 103 -28.79 8.79 33.61
CA LEU A 103 -28.40 7.55 32.91
C LEU A 103 -26.96 7.12 33.20
N ARG A 104 -26.05 8.04 33.58
CA ARG A 104 -24.70 7.67 34.06
C ARG A 104 -24.73 7.04 35.45
N LEU A 105 -25.65 7.46 36.29
CA LEU A 105 -25.73 7.06 37.70
C LEU A 105 -26.55 5.78 37.91
N VAL A 106 -27.56 5.50 37.08
CA VAL A 106 -28.43 4.31 37.24
C VAL A 106 -27.62 3.01 37.32
N PRO A 107 -26.67 2.70 36.40
CA PRO A 107 -25.90 1.45 36.48
C PRO A 107 -24.97 1.37 37.70
N GLN A 108 -24.66 2.51 38.33
CA GLN A 108 -23.76 2.58 39.49
C GLN A 108 -24.49 2.50 40.83
N LEU A 109 -25.76 2.95 40.87
CA LEU A 109 -26.52 3.15 42.11
C LEU A 109 -27.81 2.31 42.21
N VAL A 110 -28.16 1.57 41.16
CA VAL A 110 -29.35 0.70 41.12
C VAL A 110 -28.93 -0.69 40.65
N SER A 111 -29.25 -1.72 41.44
CA SER A 111 -28.97 -3.12 41.13
C SER A 111 -30.17 -4.03 41.44
N PRO A 112 -30.63 -4.87 40.50
CA PRO A 112 -30.25 -4.86 39.08
C PRO A 112 -30.71 -3.57 38.39
N ALA A 113 -29.90 -3.05 37.47
CA ALA A 113 -30.28 -1.87 36.70
C ALA A 113 -31.37 -2.23 35.67
N PRO A 114 -32.47 -1.44 35.58
CA PRO A 114 -33.51 -1.69 34.58
C PRO A 114 -33.01 -1.33 33.17
N VAL A 115 -33.62 -1.95 32.16
CA VAL A 115 -33.48 -1.48 30.77
C VAL A 115 -34.17 -0.12 30.65
N VAL A 116 -33.52 0.87 30.04
CA VAL A 116 -34.11 2.20 29.87
C VAL A 116 -34.37 2.50 28.40
N ASP A 117 -35.62 2.83 28.08
CA ASP A 117 -36.01 3.31 26.75
C ASP A 117 -36.45 4.77 26.84
N LEU A 118 -36.28 5.53 25.75
CA LEU A 118 -36.65 6.94 25.67
C LEU A 118 -37.57 7.16 24.46
N MET A 119 -38.81 7.57 24.72
CA MET A 119 -39.77 7.99 23.71
C MET A 119 -39.80 9.51 23.64
N VAL A 120 -39.27 10.05 22.55
CA VAL A 120 -39.09 11.47 22.32
C VAL A 120 -40.18 12.00 21.40
N ILE A 121 -40.79 13.13 21.78
CA ILE A 121 -41.62 13.94 20.89
C ILE A 121 -40.87 15.23 20.50
N GLY A 122 -40.83 15.55 19.20
CA GLY A 122 -40.18 16.76 18.70
C GLY A 122 -40.99 18.00 19.06
N GLY A 123 -40.41 18.95 19.81
CA GLY A 123 -41.03 20.23 20.16
C GLY A 123 -40.92 21.28 19.06
N HIS A 124 -41.84 22.25 18.99
CA HIS A 124 -41.72 23.41 18.11
C HIS A 124 -40.97 24.56 18.81
N ARG A 125 -41.41 24.97 20.00
CA ARG A 125 -40.77 26.02 20.78
C ARG A 125 -41.06 25.92 22.28
N PHE A 126 -40.03 26.04 23.11
CA PHE A 126 -40.17 26.13 24.57
C PHE A 126 -40.33 27.58 25.00
N THR A 127 -41.58 28.04 25.11
CA THR A 127 -41.90 29.42 25.48
C THR A 127 -42.15 29.51 26.99
N PRO A 128 -41.34 30.25 27.77
CA PRO A 128 -41.57 30.43 29.20
C PRO A 128 -42.94 31.07 29.51
N CYS A 129 -43.47 30.77 30.69
CA CYS A 129 -44.75 31.30 31.20
C CYS A 129 -45.95 31.04 30.28
N THR A 130 -45.90 29.97 29.48
CA THR A 130 -46.98 29.56 28.57
C THR A 130 -47.48 28.18 28.99
N LEU A 131 -48.81 28.03 29.14
CA LEU A 131 -49.45 26.76 29.55
C LEU A 131 -49.95 25.93 28.36
N GLU A 132 -50.01 26.56 27.18
CA GLU A 132 -50.54 25.99 25.94
C GLU A 132 -49.44 25.29 25.14
N LEU A 133 -49.76 24.12 24.59
CA LEU A 133 -48.93 23.43 23.61
C LEU A 133 -49.16 24.06 22.23
N SER A 134 -48.14 24.01 21.38
CA SER A 134 -48.28 24.24 19.94
C SER A 134 -49.32 23.30 19.33
N HIS A 135 -49.92 23.76 18.23
CA HIS A 135 -50.96 23.00 17.52
C HIS A 135 -50.44 21.62 17.08
N GLU A 136 -49.19 21.55 16.64
CA GLU A 136 -48.50 20.34 16.19
C GLU A 136 -48.39 19.31 17.32
N LEU A 137 -47.97 19.72 18.52
CA LEU A 137 -47.84 18.82 19.66
C LEU A 137 -49.19 18.40 20.21
N ALA A 138 -50.15 19.33 20.31
CA ALA A 138 -51.51 19.03 20.72
C ALA A 138 -52.15 17.95 19.82
N CYS A 139 -51.94 18.05 18.50
CA CYS A 139 -52.41 17.06 17.52
C CYS A 139 -51.64 15.73 17.58
N ALA A 140 -50.36 15.73 17.94
CA ALA A 140 -49.51 14.54 18.02
C ALA A 140 -49.70 13.72 19.31
N LEU A 141 -50.17 14.34 20.41
CA LEU A 141 -50.32 13.69 21.71
C LEU A 141 -51.16 12.40 21.70
N PRO A 142 -52.34 12.32 21.03
CA PRO A 142 -53.09 11.07 20.93
C PRO A 142 -52.31 9.97 20.21
N ALA A 143 -51.51 10.31 19.19
CA ALA A 143 -50.68 9.35 18.47
C ALA A 143 -49.51 8.84 19.33
N LEU A 144 -48.89 9.73 20.11
CA LEU A 144 -47.87 9.37 21.11
C LEU A 144 -48.42 8.36 22.12
N CYS A 145 -49.60 8.63 22.70
CA CYS A 145 -50.22 7.75 23.68
C CYS A 145 -50.57 6.38 23.08
N ARG A 146 -51.11 6.32 21.86
CA ARG A 146 -51.38 5.05 21.16
C ARG A 146 -50.11 4.26 20.89
N ARG A 147 -49.03 4.92 20.47
CA ARG A 147 -47.74 4.27 20.17
C ARG A 147 -47.08 3.75 21.44
N LEU A 148 -47.12 4.52 22.52
CA LEU A 148 -46.63 4.12 23.83
C LEU A 148 -47.41 2.92 24.39
N HIS A 149 -48.74 2.98 24.31
CA HIS A 149 -49.60 1.88 24.72
C HIS A 149 -49.35 0.61 23.89
N GLY A 150 -49.28 0.73 22.56
CA GLY A 150 -48.97 -0.40 21.68
C GLY A 150 -47.59 -1.01 21.95
N TYR A 151 -46.58 -0.17 22.23
CA TYR A 151 -45.23 -0.61 22.57
C TYR A 151 -45.21 -1.47 23.84
N VAL A 152 -45.84 -0.98 24.90
CA VAL A 152 -45.87 -1.67 26.20
C VAL A 152 -46.70 -2.94 26.15
N THR A 153 -47.86 -2.91 25.48
CA THR A 153 -48.74 -4.09 25.35
C THR A 153 -48.13 -5.18 24.46
N GLN A 154 -47.27 -4.83 23.48
CA GLN A 154 -46.52 -5.80 22.68
C GLN A 154 -45.32 -6.38 23.44
N GLU A 155 -44.61 -5.57 24.24
CA GLU A 155 -43.45 -6.00 25.03
C GLU A 155 -43.82 -6.82 26.28
N LEU A 156 -45.01 -6.61 26.87
CA LEU A 156 -45.50 -7.33 28.06
C LEU A 156 -46.38 -8.55 27.76
N ARG A 157 -46.35 -9.08 26.52
CA ARG A 157 -46.98 -10.39 26.27
C ARG A 157 -46.35 -11.44 27.20
N PRO A 158 -47.16 -12.28 27.87
CA PRO A 158 -46.63 -13.33 28.74
C PRO A 158 -45.66 -14.21 27.95
N PRO A 159 -44.60 -14.77 28.59
CA PRO A 159 -43.65 -15.67 27.94
C PRO A 159 -44.33 -17.02 27.67
N GLY A 160 -45.21 -17.03 26.69
CA GLY A 160 -45.87 -18.20 26.13
C GLY A 160 -45.69 -18.12 24.62
N LEU A 161 -44.91 -19.06 24.10
CA LEU A 161 -44.36 -19.16 22.75
C LEU A 161 -43.24 -18.15 22.44
N VAL A 162 -42.02 -18.56 22.81
CA VAL A 162 -40.84 -18.31 21.98
C VAL A 162 -41.15 -18.92 20.62
N SER A 163 -41.72 -18.13 19.72
CA SER A 163 -41.43 -18.30 18.30
C SER A 163 -39.92 -18.14 18.22
N GLU A 164 -39.20 -19.23 17.98
CA GLU A 164 -37.76 -19.21 17.74
C GLU A 164 -37.45 -18.02 16.83
N ALA A 165 -36.63 -17.07 17.31
CA ALA A 165 -36.15 -16.00 16.46
C ALA A 165 -35.56 -16.67 15.22
N PRO A 166 -36.07 -16.37 14.00
CA PRO A 166 -35.75 -17.14 12.81
C PRO A 166 -34.24 -17.29 12.70
N ALA A 167 -33.81 -18.55 12.77
CA ALA A 167 -32.41 -18.91 12.84
C ALA A 167 -31.74 -18.54 11.52
N GLY A 168 -30.56 -17.98 11.64
CA GLY A 168 -29.72 -17.63 10.52
C GLY A 168 -28.26 -17.77 10.89
N TYR A 169 -27.40 -17.32 9.99
CA TYR A 169 -25.96 -17.35 10.20
C TYR A 169 -25.36 -16.00 9.90
N ARG A 170 -24.41 -15.62 10.75
CA ARG A 170 -23.52 -14.49 10.54
C ARG A 170 -22.19 -15.04 10.03
N LEU A 171 -21.74 -14.48 8.92
CA LEU A 171 -20.47 -14.81 8.30
C LEU A 171 -19.55 -13.60 8.39
N HIS A 172 -18.34 -13.81 8.88
CA HIS A 172 -17.27 -12.84 8.84
C HIS A 172 -16.24 -13.27 7.80
N ILE A 173 -16.18 -12.51 6.71
CA ILE A 173 -15.27 -12.74 5.60
C ILE A 173 -14.04 -11.85 5.78
N THR A 174 -12.88 -12.47 5.87
CA THR A 174 -11.59 -11.75 5.92
C THR A 174 -10.76 -12.04 4.68
N GLY A 175 -10.01 -11.04 4.22
CA GLY A 175 -9.22 -11.12 2.99
C GLY A 175 -9.24 -9.82 2.19
N CYS A 176 -8.91 -9.89 0.90
CA CYS A 176 -9.07 -8.77 -0.03
C CYS A 176 -10.51 -8.77 -0.52
N VAL A 177 -11.41 -8.17 0.25
CA VAL A 177 -12.87 -8.24 0.02
C VAL A 177 -13.54 -6.88 0.08
N GLN A 178 -12.77 -5.80 0.18
CA GLN A 178 -13.28 -4.42 0.11
C GLN A 178 -12.70 -3.71 -1.11
N GLY A 179 -13.49 -2.84 -1.75
CA GLY A 179 -13.06 -2.11 -2.95
C GLY A 179 -12.81 -2.96 -4.21
N VAL A 180 -13.24 -4.22 -4.20
CA VAL A 180 -13.01 -5.21 -5.28
C VAL A 180 -14.31 -5.78 -5.86
N GLY A 181 -15.43 -5.06 -5.68
CA GLY A 181 -16.75 -5.52 -6.15
C GLY A 181 -17.35 -6.69 -5.33
N PHE A 182 -16.86 -6.94 -4.12
CA PHE A 182 -17.31 -8.08 -3.30
C PHE A 182 -18.75 -7.94 -2.79
N ARG A 183 -19.15 -6.78 -2.27
CA ARG A 183 -20.55 -6.53 -1.83
C ARG A 183 -21.55 -6.75 -2.99
N PRO A 184 -21.34 -6.19 -4.20
CA PRO A 184 -22.13 -6.53 -5.38
C PRO A 184 -22.20 -8.02 -5.70
N PHE A 185 -21.08 -8.72 -5.60
CA PHE A 185 -21.03 -10.16 -5.84
C PHE A 185 -21.84 -10.94 -4.79
N VAL A 186 -21.67 -10.63 -3.50
CA VAL A 186 -22.43 -11.23 -2.40
C VAL A 186 -23.93 -11.01 -2.60
N TYR A 187 -24.34 -9.79 -2.95
CA TYR A 187 -25.73 -9.47 -3.24
C TYR A 187 -26.28 -10.35 -4.36
N ARG A 188 -25.62 -10.39 -5.53
CA ARG A 188 -26.06 -11.20 -6.68
C ARG A 188 -26.08 -12.70 -6.37
N LEU A 189 -25.11 -13.19 -5.62
CA LEU A 189 -25.04 -14.59 -5.21
C LEU A 189 -26.18 -14.95 -4.27
N ALA A 190 -26.48 -14.10 -3.29
CA ALA A 190 -27.55 -14.31 -2.32
C ALA A 190 -28.92 -14.26 -3.01
N THR A 191 -29.20 -13.24 -3.83
CA THR A 191 -30.47 -13.12 -4.55
C THR A 191 -30.65 -14.22 -5.60
N GLY A 192 -29.58 -14.62 -6.31
CA GLY A 192 -29.62 -15.75 -7.25
C GLY A 192 -29.86 -17.11 -6.59
N LEU A 193 -29.69 -17.22 -5.27
CA LEU A 193 -30.02 -18.40 -4.47
C LEU A 193 -31.36 -18.25 -3.72
N GLY A 194 -32.09 -17.15 -3.90
CA GLY A 194 -33.33 -16.87 -3.19
C GLY A 194 -33.15 -16.58 -1.69
N LEU A 195 -31.94 -16.20 -1.26
CA LEU A 195 -31.62 -15.93 0.14
C LEU A 195 -31.99 -14.51 0.53
N VAL A 196 -32.42 -14.33 1.78
CA VAL A 196 -32.68 -13.02 2.40
C VAL A 196 -31.68 -12.75 3.51
N GLY A 197 -31.32 -11.48 3.71
CA GLY A 197 -30.23 -11.11 4.61
C GLY A 197 -29.62 -9.75 4.34
N GLU A 198 -28.40 -9.54 4.83
CA GLU A 198 -27.67 -8.30 4.60
C GLU A 198 -26.16 -8.51 4.43
N VAL A 199 -25.51 -7.62 3.67
CA VAL A 199 -24.05 -7.53 3.56
C VAL A 199 -23.56 -6.12 3.87
N GLY A 200 -22.51 -5.99 4.67
CA GLY A 200 -21.90 -4.70 5.03
C GLY A 200 -20.39 -4.78 5.15
N ASN A 201 -19.71 -3.68 4.83
CA ASN A 201 -18.28 -3.57 5.12
C ASN A 201 -18.07 -3.32 6.62
N ILE A 202 -17.09 -3.99 7.21
CA ILE A 202 -16.64 -3.74 8.58
C ILE A 202 -15.13 -3.44 8.58
N GLY A 203 -14.57 -2.86 9.64
CA GLY A 203 -13.14 -2.54 9.72
C GLY A 203 -12.19 -3.76 9.57
N ALA A 204 -12.70 -4.99 9.76
CA ALA A 204 -11.93 -6.24 9.61
C ALA A 204 -12.17 -7.00 8.28
N GLY A 205 -13.10 -6.56 7.41
CA GLY A 205 -13.50 -7.32 6.23
C GLY A 205 -14.96 -7.07 5.83
N VAL A 206 -15.70 -8.14 5.51
CA VAL A 206 -17.11 -8.06 5.14
C VAL A 206 -17.93 -8.92 6.10
N GLN A 207 -19.03 -8.38 6.60
CA GLN A 207 -20.02 -9.12 7.39
C GLN A 207 -21.21 -9.43 6.49
N ILE A 208 -21.64 -10.70 6.50
CA ILE A 208 -22.84 -11.17 5.83
C ILE A 208 -23.75 -11.77 6.91
N ARG A 209 -25.04 -11.48 6.90
CA ARG A 209 -26.02 -12.18 7.73
C ARG A 209 -27.07 -12.78 6.80
N LEU A 210 -27.33 -14.07 6.94
CA LEU A 210 -28.28 -14.82 6.12
C LEU A 210 -29.37 -15.40 7.03
N ALA A 211 -30.63 -15.33 6.63
CA ALA A 211 -31.69 -16.14 7.21
C ALA A 211 -31.82 -17.42 6.37
N ALA A 212 -31.08 -18.45 6.74
CA ALA A 212 -31.00 -19.72 6.02
C ALA A 212 -30.51 -20.82 6.96
N ASP A 213 -30.77 -22.08 6.61
CA ASP A 213 -30.28 -23.24 7.34
C ASP A 213 -28.78 -23.52 7.06
N GLU A 214 -28.18 -24.39 7.88
CA GLU A 214 -26.75 -24.72 7.78
C GLU A 214 -26.35 -25.27 6.39
N PRO A 215 -27.11 -26.21 5.78
CA PRO A 215 -26.78 -26.72 4.44
C PRO A 215 -26.77 -25.64 3.36
N THR A 216 -27.72 -24.71 3.42
CA THR A 216 -27.82 -23.59 2.47
C THR A 216 -26.66 -22.61 2.66
N VAL A 217 -26.30 -22.30 3.91
CA VAL A 217 -25.13 -21.44 4.20
C VAL A 217 -23.84 -22.11 3.78
N ALA A 218 -23.69 -23.42 3.98
CA ALA A 218 -22.54 -24.17 3.49
C ALA A 218 -22.46 -24.14 1.95
N ALA A 219 -23.59 -24.26 1.25
CA ALA A 219 -23.65 -24.11 -0.22
C ALA A 219 -23.28 -22.70 -0.67
N PHE A 220 -23.81 -21.67 0.00
CA PHE A 220 -23.46 -20.28 -0.24
C PHE A 220 -21.94 -20.05 -0.06
N CYS A 221 -21.34 -20.54 1.02
CA CYS A 221 -19.91 -20.43 1.28
C CYS A 221 -19.04 -21.13 0.22
N ARG A 222 -19.47 -22.29 -0.30
CA ARG A 222 -18.77 -22.98 -1.39
C ARG A 222 -18.77 -22.14 -2.66
N ARG A 223 -19.94 -21.62 -3.07
CA ARG A 223 -20.06 -20.74 -4.24
C ARG A 223 -19.32 -19.41 -4.05
N LEU A 224 -19.40 -18.82 -2.86
CA LEU A 224 -18.70 -17.59 -2.51
C LEU A 224 -17.18 -17.73 -2.73
N ARG A 225 -16.60 -18.90 -2.42
CA ARG A 225 -15.18 -19.21 -2.69
C ARG A 225 -14.91 -19.47 -4.17
N ALA A 226 -15.76 -20.25 -4.83
CA ALA A 226 -15.55 -20.69 -6.22
C ALA A 226 -15.75 -19.56 -7.26
N GLU A 227 -16.72 -18.68 -7.02
CA GLU A 227 -17.16 -17.62 -7.95
C GLU A 227 -16.65 -16.23 -7.54
N CYS A 228 -15.68 -16.16 -6.62
CA CYS A 228 -15.13 -14.92 -6.07
C CYS A 228 -14.65 -13.97 -7.18
N PRO A 229 -14.93 -12.65 -7.10
CA PRO A 229 -14.49 -11.68 -8.11
C PRO A 229 -12.98 -11.73 -8.39
N PRO A 230 -12.50 -11.39 -9.60
CA PRO A 230 -11.11 -11.59 -10.00
C PRO A 230 -10.05 -10.94 -9.09
N HIS A 231 -10.37 -9.80 -8.48
CA HIS A 231 -9.48 -9.07 -7.57
C HIS A 231 -9.79 -9.31 -6.10
N ALA A 232 -10.84 -10.08 -5.81
CA ALA A 232 -11.19 -10.46 -4.47
C ALA A 232 -10.48 -11.76 -4.08
N ARG A 233 -10.04 -11.84 -2.83
CA ARG A 233 -9.42 -13.04 -2.26
C ARG A 233 -9.94 -13.27 -0.86
N ILE A 234 -10.73 -14.32 -0.69
CA ILE A 234 -11.22 -14.77 0.61
C ILE A 234 -10.13 -15.61 1.26
N GLU A 235 -9.78 -15.27 2.49
CA GLU A 235 -8.79 -16.04 3.26
C GLU A 235 -9.45 -16.85 4.37
N ARG A 236 -10.44 -16.26 5.04
CA ARG A 236 -11.22 -16.95 6.07
C ARG A 236 -12.68 -16.57 5.99
N ILE A 237 -13.52 -17.54 6.28
CA ILE A 237 -14.96 -17.40 6.45
C ILE A 237 -15.24 -17.96 7.84
N ASP A 238 -15.45 -17.08 8.82
CA ASP A 238 -15.91 -17.49 10.14
C ASP A 238 -17.45 -17.48 10.11
N THR A 239 -18.07 -18.59 10.49
CA THR A 239 -19.53 -18.77 10.46
C THR A 239 -20.02 -19.00 11.87
N GLU A 240 -21.04 -18.26 12.28
CA GLU A 240 -21.63 -18.39 13.61
C GLU A 240 -23.16 -18.26 13.55
N PRO A 241 -23.91 -18.95 14.42
CA PRO A 241 -25.36 -18.78 14.51
C PRO A 241 -25.75 -17.33 14.80
N PHE A 242 -26.83 -16.87 14.19
CA PHE A 242 -27.34 -15.52 14.34
C PHE A 242 -28.87 -15.54 14.44
N HIS A 243 -29.41 -14.82 15.42
CA HIS A 243 -30.84 -14.70 15.63
C HIS A 243 -31.33 -13.35 15.12
N TRP A 244 -32.28 -13.39 14.17
CA TRP A 244 -32.91 -12.19 13.65
C TRP A 244 -34.01 -11.71 14.60
N VAL A 245 -33.98 -10.41 14.93
CA VAL A 245 -35.14 -9.75 15.58
C VAL A 245 -36.31 -9.66 14.59
N SER A 246 -36.00 -9.38 13.32
CA SER A 246 -36.91 -9.47 12.18
C SER A 246 -36.07 -9.79 10.95
N VAL A 247 -36.46 -10.82 10.19
CA VAL A 247 -35.80 -11.15 8.92
C VAL A 247 -36.17 -10.09 7.88
N PRO A 248 -35.21 -9.55 7.12
CA PRO A 248 -35.51 -8.64 6.03
C PRO A 248 -36.28 -9.38 4.93
N ARG A 249 -37.16 -8.66 4.22
CA ARG A 249 -37.95 -9.25 3.11
C ARG A 249 -37.09 -9.56 1.89
N GLU A 250 -35.97 -8.86 1.75
CA GLU A 250 -35.05 -8.93 0.62
C GLU A 250 -33.62 -8.94 1.13
N PHE A 251 -32.68 -9.32 0.28
CA PHE A 251 -31.26 -9.19 0.60
C PHE A 251 -30.80 -7.75 0.40
N GLY A 252 -30.23 -7.11 1.42
CA GLY A 252 -29.80 -5.70 1.37
C GLY A 252 -28.29 -5.50 1.47
N VAL A 253 -27.78 -4.41 0.89
CA VAL A 253 -26.45 -3.89 1.24
C VAL A 253 -26.63 -2.81 2.31
N VAL A 254 -26.04 -3.02 3.49
CA VAL A 254 -26.19 -2.11 4.64
C VAL A 254 -24.97 -1.22 4.82
N ASN A 255 -25.15 -0.12 5.55
CA ASN A 255 -24.11 0.87 5.84
C ASN A 255 -22.88 0.23 6.50
N SER A 256 -21.71 0.70 6.07
CA SER A 256 -20.43 0.25 6.58
C SER A 256 -20.28 0.54 8.08
N GLN A 257 -19.73 -0.40 8.86
CA GLN A 257 -19.44 -0.23 10.29
C GLN A 257 -17.94 -0.11 10.55
N THR A 258 -17.55 0.72 11.51
CA THR A 258 -16.13 0.94 11.86
C THR A 258 -15.53 -0.12 12.78
N LYS A 259 -16.29 -1.15 13.17
CA LYS A 259 -15.80 -2.20 14.08
C LYS A 259 -14.82 -3.16 13.40
N GLY A 260 -13.72 -3.47 14.08
CA GLY A 260 -12.74 -4.50 13.69
C GLY A 260 -11.43 -3.94 13.12
N GLN A 261 -10.38 -4.76 13.11
CA GLN A 261 -9.05 -4.45 12.55
C GLN A 261 -8.70 -5.45 11.44
N GLY A 262 -7.90 -5.03 10.46
CA GLY A 262 -7.31 -5.96 9.47
C GLY A 262 -8.01 -6.07 8.11
N ALA A 263 -8.93 -5.16 7.77
CA ALA A 263 -9.41 -5.04 6.40
C ALA A 263 -8.26 -4.69 5.43
N ARG A 264 -8.35 -5.22 4.21
CA ARG A 264 -7.37 -4.96 3.15
C ARG A 264 -7.84 -3.86 2.24
N ILE A 265 -6.87 -3.05 1.81
CA ILE A 265 -7.06 -2.03 0.78
C ILE A 265 -6.51 -2.59 -0.52
N PRO A 266 -7.31 -2.65 -1.58
CA PRO A 266 -6.80 -3.09 -2.88
C PRO A 266 -5.84 -2.06 -3.47
N PRO A 267 -4.88 -2.49 -4.30
CA PRO A 267 -3.99 -1.59 -5.00
C PRO A 267 -4.74 -0.79 -6.07
N ASP A 268 -4.13 0.29 -6.55
CA ASP A 268 -4.63 1.03 -7.71
C ASP A 268 -4.52 0.17 -8.98
N LEU A 269 -5.60 0.09 -9.76
CA LEU A 269 -5.68 -0.77 -10.95
C LEU A 269 -5.90 0.05 -12.24
N ALA A 270 -5.26 -0.38 -13.33
CA ALA A 270 -5.47 0.16 -14.67
C ALA A 270 -6.92 -0.06 -15.14
N PRO A 271 -7.42 0.72 -16.12
CA PRO A 271 -8.77 0.58 -16.65
C PRO A 271 -9.03 -0.83 -17.20
N CYS A 272 -10.16 -1.44 -16.82
CA CYS A 272 -10.56 -2.73 -17.38
C CYS A 272 -11.09 -2.58 -18.81
N PRO A 273 -11.09 -3.66 -19.62
CA PRO A 273 -11.58 -3.62 -21.00
C PRO A 273 -12.99 -3.04 -21.16
N ALA A 274 -13.91 -3.36 -20.24
CA ALA A 274 -15.29 -2.85 -20.27
C ALA A 274 -15.38 -1.32 -20.07
N CYS A 275 -14.50 -0.74 -19.25
CA CYS A 275 -14.44 0.72 -19.11
C CYS A 275 -13.75 1.37 -20.32
N LEU A 276 -12.76 0.73 -20.92
CA LEU A 276 -12.16 1.22 -22.17
C LEU A 276 -13.12 1.17 -23.35
N ALA A 277 -14.03 0.17 -23.39
CA ALA A 277 -15.08 0.10 -24.40
C ALA A 277 -16.04 1.30 -24.30
N GLU A 278 -16.59 1.58 -23.11
CA GLU A 278 -17.45 2.75 -22.90
C GLU A 278 -16.72 4.09 -23.11
N LEU A 279 -15.43 4.15 -22.78
CA LEU A 279 -14.62 5.34 -23.01
C LEU A 279 -14.56 5.71 -24.50
N ASN A 280 -14.61 4.70 -25.38
CA ASN A 280 -14.57 4.85 -26.84
C ASN A 280 -15.94 4.87 -27.51
N ASP A 281 -17.00 4.47 -26.81
CA ASP A 281 -18.36 4.46 -27.35
C ASP A 281 -18.95 5.87 -27.35
N VAL A 282 -19.16 6.44 -28.53
CA VAL A 282 -19.73 7.79 -28.73
C VAL A 282 -21.15 7.95 -28.20
N THR A 283 -21.86 6.84 -27.98
CA THR A 283 -23.22 6.83 -27.44
C THR A 283 -23.25 6.71 -25.91
N ASP A 284 -22.14 6.30 -25.29
CA ASP A 284 -22.05 6.19 -23.83
C ASP A 284 -21.91 7.57 -23.18
N ARG A 285 -22.60 7.78 -22.07
CA ARG A 285 -22.54 9.03 -21.30
C ARG A 285 -21.16 9.36 -20.71
N ARG A 286 -20.25 8.38 -20.70
CA ARG A 286 -18.85 8.51 -20.26
C ARG A 286 -17.86 8.44 -21.41
N HIS A 287 -18.32 8.59 -22.65
CA HIS A 287 -17.46 8.79 -23.81
C HIS A 287 -16.42 9.90 -23.53
N GLY A 288 -15.15 9.60 -23.75
CA GLY A 288 -14.05 10.55 -23.53
C GLY A 288 -13.87 11.02 -22.07
N TYR A 289 -14.49 10.37 -21.07
CA TYR A 289 -14.41 10.80 -19.67
C TYR A 289 -13.11 10.32 -18.98
N PRO A 290 -12.18 11.23 -18.60
CA PRO A 290 -10.82 10.85 -18.15
C PRO A 290 -10.71 10.13 -16.80
N PHE A 291 -11.82 10.00 -16.07
CA PHE A 291 -11.87 9.39 -14.74
C PHE A 291 -12.80 8.17 -14.66
N ILE A 292 -13.23 7.64 -15.81
CA ILE A 292 -14.08 6.46 -15.88
C ILE A 292 -13.48 5.29 -15.08
N ASN A 293 -14.31 4.64 -14.29
CA ASN A 293 -13.97 3.44 -13.54
C ASN A 293 -15.23 2.60 -13.25
N CYS A 294 -15.01 1.40 -12.70
CA CYS A 294 -16.04 0.53 -12.16
C CYS A 294 -15.49 -0.20 -10.91
N THR A 295 -16.24 -1.16 -10.37
CA THR A 295 -15.79 -1.95 -9.20
C THR A 295 -14.50 -2.71 -9.42
N ASN A 296 -14.14 -3.00 -10.68
CA ASN A 296 -13.01 -3.85 -11.06
C ASN A 296 -11.74 -3.08 -11.43
N CYS A 297 -11.78 -1.75 -11.54
CA CYS A 297 -10.64 -0.95 -11.97
C CYS A 297 -10.58 0.45 -11.33
N GLY A 298 -9.50 1.18 -11.59
CA GLY A 298 -9.33 2.57 -11.18
C GLY A 298 -8.62 2.73 -9.83
N PRO A 299 -8.56 3.96 -9.31
CA PRO A 299 -7.83 4.26 -8.09
C PRO A 299 -8.50 3.62 -6.86
N ARG A 300 -7.67 3.21 -5.91
CA ARG A 300 -8.01 2.60 -4.62
C ARG A 300 -7.07 3.15 -3.56
N TYR A 301 -5.87 2.58 -3.44
CA TYR A 301 -4.86 3.03 -2.50
C TYR A 301 -4.59 4.53 -2.63
N SER A 302 -4.44 5.08 -3.84
CA SER A 302 -4.08 6.49 -3.96
C SER A 302 -5.15 7.47 -3.48
N ILE A 303 -6.39 7.04 -3.28
CA ILE A 303 -7.53 7.90 -2.90
C ILE A 303 -8.14 7.58 -1.54
N VAL A 304 -7.79 6.46 -0.90
CA VAL A 304 -8.37 6.08 0.40
C VAL A 304 -7.82 6.96 1.52
N ARG A 305 -8.69 7.46 2.39
CA ARG A 305 -8.33 8.21 3.61
C ARG A 305 -8.39 7.32 4.85
N ALA A 306 -9.40 6.45 4.92
CA ALA A 306 -9.63 5.54 6.03
C ALA A 306 -10.44 4.31 5.56
N LEU A 307 -10.47 3.27 6.39
CA LEU A 307 -11.39 2.15 6.27
C LEU A 307 -12.58 2.35 7.24
N PRO A 308 -13.76 1.75 6.96
CA PRO A 308 -14.11 0.86 5.84
C PRO A 308 -14.13 1.57 4.48
N TRP A 309 -13.90 0.80 3.39
CA TRP A 309 -13.93 1.31 2.01
C TRP A 309 -15.34 1.79 1.65
N ASP A 310 -15.48 3.10 1.58
CA ASP A 310 -16.73 3.82 1.38
C ASP A 310 -16.42 5.18 0.74
N ARG A 311 -17.28 5.70 -0.14
CA ARG A 311 -17.05 6.97 -0.85
C ARG A 311 -16.68 8.10 0.11
N ALA A 312 -17.34 8.19 1.26
CA ALA A 312 -17.10 9.20 2.30
C ALA A 312 -15.67 9.18 2.87
N HIS A 313 -15.01 8.02 2.83
CA HIS A 313 -13.63 7.83 3.31
C HIS A 313 -12.60 7.87 2.18
N THR A 314 -12.95 8.46 1.03
CA THR A 314 -12.03 8.62 -0.11
C THR A 314 -11.86 10.07 -0.53
N ALA A 315 -10.95 10.30 -1.49
CA ALA A 315 -10.84 11.56 -2.21
C ALA A 315 -12.11 11.95 -2.99
N MET A 316 -13.04 11.00 -3.20
CA MET A 316 -14.28 11.22 -3.95
C MET A 316 -15.42 11.77 -3.09
N ALA A 317 -15.23 11.90 -1.76
CA ALA A 317 -16.24 12.46 -0.85
C ALA A 317 -16.67 13.89 -1.21
N ALA A 318 -15.80 14.68 -1.85
CA ALA A 318 -16.10 16.05 -2.29
C ALA A 318 -16.96 16.13 -3.56
N PHE A 319 -17.30 15.01 -4.18
CA PHE A 319 -18.03 14.94 -5.45
C PHE A 319 -19.37 14.25 -5.21
N ALA A 320 -20.46 15.02 -5.02
CA ALA A 320 -21.80 14.45 -4.86
C ALA A 320 -22.25 13.77 -6.17
N LEU A 321 -22.85 12.58 -6.09
CA LEU A 321 -23.33 11.88 -7.28
C LEU A 321 -24.49 12.64 -7.93
N CYS A 322 -24.51 12.71 -9.27
CA CYS A 322 -25.71 13.10 -10.00
C CYS A 322 -26.69 11.93 -10.06
N THR A 323 -27.97 12.21 -10.34
CA THR A 323 -29.05 11.21 -10.39
C THR A 323 -28.67 9.95 -11.16
N ALA A 324 -28.18 10.09 -12.40
CA ALA A 324 -27.80 8.94 -13.22
C ALA A 324 -26.58 8.15 -12.69
N CYS A 325 -25.68 8.75 -11.90
CA CYS A 325 -24.62 7.98 -11.24
C CYS A 325 -25.10 7.32 -9.95
N ASP A 326 -26.06 7.93 -9.26
CA ASP A 326 -26.68 7.40 -8.05
C ASP A 326 -27.54 6.17 -8.37
N GLU A 327 -28.32 6.24 -9.47
CA GLU A 327 -29.08 5.10 -10.01
C GLU A 327 -28.17 3.91 -10.32
N GLU A 328 -27.07 4.11 -11.07
CA GLU A 328 -26.10 3.02 -11.34
C GLU A 328 -25.38 2.53 -10.08
N TYR A 329 -25.19 3.39 -9.08
CA TYR A 329 -24.56 3.03 -7.81
C TYR A 329 -25.49 2.15 -6.97
N GLY A 330 -26.81 2.39 -7.02
CA GLY A 330 -27.84 1.64 -6.33
C GLY A 330 -28.40 0.43 -7.09
N ASP A 331 -28.23 0.36 -8.41
CA ASP A 331 -28.71 -0.74 -9.25
C ASP A 331 -27.79 -1.99 -9.18
N PRO A 332 -28.26 -3.11 -8.61
CA PRO A 332 -27.47 -4.33 -8.51
C PRO A 332 -27.14 -5.01 -9.84
N GLY A 333 -27.92 -4.74 -10.89
CA GLY A 333 -27.67 -5.19 -12.26
C GLY A 333 -26.55 -4.42 -12.93
N ASN A 334 -26.17 -3.25 -12.40
CA ASN A 334 -25.12 -2.43 -12.96
C ASN A 334 -23.73 -2.83 -12.47
N ARG A 335 -22.73 -2.78 -13.36
CA ARG A 335 -21.32 -3.01 -12.98
C ARG A 335 -20.73 -1.94 -12.07
N ARG A 336 -21.43 -0.82 -11.88
CA ARG A 336 -21.07 0.27 -10.98
C ARG A 336 -21.83 0.23 -9.65
N PHE A 337 -22.60 -0.83 -9.39
CA PHE A 337 -23.21 -1.08 -8.10
C PHE A 337 -22.15 -1.01 -6.99
N HIS A 338 -22.31 -0.08 -6.04
CA HIS A 338 -21.33 0.23 -4.99
C HIS A 338 -19.88 0.46 -5.47
N ALA A 339 -19.68 0.99 -6.67
CA ALA A 339 -18.40 1.51 -7.11
C ALA A 339 -18.13 2.86 -6.43
N GLU A 340 -17.47 2.85 -5.27
CA GLU A 340 -17.22 4.07 -4.48
C GLU A 340 -16.61 5.26 -5.27
N PRO A 341 -15.69 5.05 -6.24
CA PRO A 341 -15.14 6.15 -7.02
C PRO A 341 -15.91 6.47 -8.30
N VAL A 342 -17.15 5.97 -8.46
CA VAL A 342 -17.98 6.24 -9.63
C VAL A 342 -18.22 7.74 -9.81
N ALA A 343 -18.19 8.17 -11.07
CA ALA A 343 -18.42 9.54 -11.49
C ALA A 343 -18.72 9.60 -13.00
N CYS A 344 -19.14 10.77 -13.49
CA CYS A 344 -19.23 11.13 -14.90
C CYS A 344 -18.82 12.60 -15.10
N ALA A 345 -18.92 13.11 -16.34
CA ALA A 345 -18.58 14.49 -16.66
C ALA A 345 -19.40 15.56 -15.90
N VAL A 346 -20.58 15.20 -15.38
CA VAL A 346 -21.47 16.12 -14.64
C VAL A 346 -21.04 16.27 -13.17
N CYS A 347 -20.84 15.14 -12.47
CA CYS A 347 -20.65 15.10 -11.02
C CYS A 347 -19.20 14.90 -10.58
N GLY A 348 -18.33 14.53 -11.51
CA GLY A 348 -16.99 14.06 -11.20
C GLY A 348 -15.89 15.11 -11.30
N PRO A 349 -14.63 14.65 -11.17
CA PRO A 349 -13.47 15.47 -11.41
C PRO A 349 -13.40 15.98 -12.87
N HIS A 350 -12.77 17.14 -13.06
CA HIS A 350 -12.55 17.76 -14.37
C HIS A 350 -11.07 18.14 -14.57
N LEU A 351 -10.69 18.26 -15.84
CA LEU A 351 -9.36 18.68 -16.29
C LEU A 351 -9.29 20.19 -16.50
N TRP A 352 -8.07 20.74 -16.38
CA TRP A 352 -7.71 22.02 -16.97
C TRP A 352 -6.23 22.02 -17.32
N LEU A 353 -5.83 22.91 -18.23
CA LEU A 353 -4.44 23.18 -18.52
C LEU A 353 -3.98 24.46 -17.85
N GLN A 354 -2.71 24.49 -17.50
CA GLN A 354 -2.04 25.69 -17.04
C GLN A 354 -0.70 25.84 -17.76
N GLY A 355 -0.52 26.95 -18.49
CA GLY A 355 0.75 27.27 -19.15
C GLY A 355 1.82 27.75 -18.17
N ALA A 356 3.07 27.84 -18.64
CA ALA A 356 4.21 28.32 -17.84
C ALA A 356 4.00 29.74 -17.24
N GLU A 357 3.31 30.63 -17.95
CA GLU A 357 3.00 32.00 -17.50
C GLU A 357 1.75 32.05 -16.58
N GLY A 358 1.19 30.90 -16.23
CA GLY A 358 0.04 30.80 -15.34
C GLY A 358 -1.33 30.93 -16.01
N GLN A 359 -1.41 31.06 -17.34
CA GLN A 359 -2.73 31.09 -18.00
C GLN A 359 -3.50 29.78 -17.78
N HIS A 360 -4.76 29.90 -17.34
CA HIS A 360 -5.66 28.77 -17.19
C HIS A 360 -6.46 28.56 -18.48
N ILE A 361 -6.30 27.41 -19.11
CA ILE A 361 -7.08 27.01 -20.28
C ILE A 361 -8.11 25.97 -19.81
N ARG A 362 -9.39 26.31 -19.96
CA ARG A 362 -10.53 25.46 -19.65
C ARG A 362 -11.26 25.09 -20.94
N GLY A 363 -11.86 23.90 -20.96
CA GLY A 363 -12.60 23.42 -22.12
C GLY A 363 -13.01 21.96 -21.95
N ALA A 364 -13.60 21.40 -23.01
CA ALA A 364 -13.90 19.98 -23.07
C ALA A 364 -12.60 19.15 -22.96
N ALA A 365 -12.68 17.98 -22.33
CA ALA A 365 -11.53 17.10 -22.13
C ALA A 365 -10.81 16.78 -23.45
N ALA A 366 -11.56 16.48 -24.51
CA ALA A 366 -11.01 16.22 -25.85
C ALA A 366 -10.14 17.38 -26.37
N SER A 367 -10.62 18.63 -26.27
CA SER A 367 -9.87 19.80 -26.74
C SER A 367 -8.59 20.03 -25.94
N LEU A 368 -8.64 19.83 -24.61
CA LEU A 368 -7.46 19.95 -23.75
C LEU A 368 -6.41 18.86 -24.07
N LEU A 369 -6.86 17.63 -24.37
CA LEU A 369 -5.99 16.53 -24.73
C LEU A 369 -5.38 16.71 -26.13
N ALA A 370 -6.15 17.19 -27.11
CA ALA A 370 -5.63 17.57 -28.42
C ALA A 370 -4.56 18.67 -28.33
N GLN A 371 -4.75 19.66 -27.44
CA GLN A 371 -3.75 20.67 -27.17
C GLN A 371 -2.47 20.09 -26.53
N CYS A 372 -2.61 19.14 -25.58
CA CYS A 372 -1.47 18.43 -25.00
C CYS A 372 -0.70 17.65 -26.06
N ALA A 373 -1.40 16.87 -26.90
CA ALA A 373 -0.79 16.10 -27.97
C ALA A 373 -0.04 17.01 -28.95
N THR A 374 -0.60 18.18 -29.28
CA THR A 374 0.06 19.20 -30.10
C THR A 374 1.34 19.70 -29.46
N TRP A 375 1.33 20.06 -28.17
CA TRP A 375 2.52 20.51 -27.45
C TRP A 375 3.60 19.43 -27.34
N LEU A 376 3.21 18.17 -27.10
CA LEU A 376 4.12 17.03 -27.04
C LEU A 376 4.79 16.79 -28.41
N LYS A 377 4.01 16.83 -29.51
CA LYS A 377 4.53 16.74 -30.90
C LYS A 377 5.46 17.90 -31.26
N GLN A 378 5.28 19.07 -30.63
CA GLN A 378 6.20 20.22 -30.73
C GLN A 378 7.47 20.07 -29.87
N GLY A 379 7.66 18.93 -29.19
CA GLY A 379 8.83 18.66 -28.37
C GLY A 379 8.80 19.32 -26.97
N ARG A 380 7.64 19.81 -26.52
CA ARG A 380 7.48 20.38 -25.18
C ARG A 380 7.40 19.29 -24.11
N VAL A 381 7.79 19.65 -22.89
CA VAL A 381 7.66 18.82 -21.69
C VAL A 381 6.41 19.23 -20.93
N LEU A 382 5.52 18.28 -20.65
CA LEU A 382 4.30 18.51 -19.88
C LEU A 382 4.38 17.85 -18.52
N ALA A 383 3.82 18.48 -17.48
CA ALA A 383 3.57 17.86 -16.18
C ALA A 383 2.11 17.40 -16.09
N LEU A 384 1.87 16.11 -15.91
CA LEU A 384 0.55 15.50 -15.87
C LEU A 384 0.26 14.97 -14.48
N LYS A 385 -0.93 15.27 -13.97
CA LYS A 385 -1.39 14.66 -12.72
C LYS A 385 -1.96 13.26 -12.99
N GLY A 386 -1.23 12.23 -12.54
CA GLY A 386 -1.60 10.83 -12.67
C GLY A 386 -2.42 10.31 -11.48
N ILE A 387 -2.39 8.98 -11.28
CA ILE A 387 -3.13 8.31 -10.18
C ILE A 387 -2.43 8.47 -8.83
N GLY A 388 -1.12 8.18 -8.75
CA GLY A 388 -0.34 8.15 -7.52
C GLY A 388 0.60 9.35 -7.33
N GLY A 389 0.73 10.21 -8.34
CA GLY A 389 1.52 11.44 -8.32
C GLY A 389 1.58 12.10 -9.69
N PHE A 390 2.32 13.18 -9.79
CA PHE A 390 2.61 13.88 -11.05
C PHE A 390 3.67 13.16 -11.87
N GLN A 391 3.55 13.17 -13.19
CA GLN A 391 4.56 12.66 -14.12
C GLN A 391 4.97 13.76 -15.09
N LEU A 392 6.25 13.81 -15.46
CA LEU A 392 6.73 14.61 -16.58
C LEU A 392 6.70 13.75 -17.85
N ALA A 393 6.14 14.29 -18.92
CA ALA A 393 6.03 13.64 -20.20
C ALA A 393 6.60 14.47 -21.35
N CYS A 394 7.22 13.79 -22.29
CA CYS A 394 7.61 14.31 -23.59
C CYS A 394 7.53 13.17 -24.63
N ASP A 395 7.58 13.52 -25.91
CA ASP A 395 7.60 12.54 -27.00
C ASP A 395 8.83 11.61 -26.90
N ALA A 396 8.59 10.29 -26.81
CA ALA A 396 9.67 9.30 -26.74
C ALA A 396 10.38 9.07 -28.08
N GLY A 397 9.85 9.59 -29.18
CA GLY A 397 10.51 9.64 -30.48
C GLY A 397 11.45 10.82 -30.69
N SER A 398 11.34 11.86 -29.86
CA SER A 398 12.12 13.08 -30.01
C SER A 398 13.36 13.09 -29.11
N ALA A 399 14.53 12.80 -29.69
CA ALA A 399 15.81 12.91 -28.97
C ALA A 399 16.03 14.32 -28.38
N THR A 400 15.57 15.36 -29.07
CA THR A 400 15.63 16.75 -28.61
C THR A 400 14.77 16.98 -27.36
N ALA A 401 13.51 16.52 -27.36
CA ALA A 401 12.63 16.67 -26.20
C ALA A 401 13.11 15.87 -24.99
N ILE A 402 13.67 14.68 -25.23
CA ILE A 402 14.31 13.87 -24.19
C ILE A 402 15.54 14.58 -23.64
N GLY A 403 16.39 15.14 -24.51
CA GLY A 403 17.57 15.90 -24.12
C GLY A 403 17.22 17.09 -23.22
N LEU A 404 16.22 17.88 -23.62
CA LEU A 404 15.70 19.00 -22.83
C LEU A 404 15.20 18.56 -21.44
N LEU A 405 14.45 17.45 -21.38
CA LEU A 405 13.97 16.89 -20.11
C LEU A 405 15.13 16.42 -19.22
N ARG A 406 16.18 15.81 -19.79
CA ARG A 406 17.38 15.39 -19.04
C ARG A 406 18.13 16.57 -18.46
N GLU A 407 18.31 17.62 -19.24
CA GLU A 407 18.96 18.86 -18.83
C GLU A 407 18.21 19.49 -17.64
N ARG A 408 16.91 19.78 -17.83
CA ARG A 408 16.07 20.38 -16.77
C ARG A 408 16.05 19.54 -15.50
N LYS A 409 15.95 18.21 -15.62
CA LYS A 409 15.88 17.29 -14.47
C LYS A 409 17.25 16.94 -13.87
N HIS A 410 18.35 17.42 -14.45
CA HIS A 410 19.72 17.04 -14.06
C HIS A 410 19.90 15.51 -14.03
N ARG A 411 19.39 14.83 -15.07
CA ARG A 411 19.33 13.36 -15.16
C ARG A 411 19.97 12.88 -16.47
N PRO A 412 21.32 12.92 -16.57
CA PRO A 412 22.01 12.69 -17.85
C PRO A 412 21.87 11.24 -18.35
N ALA A 413 21.99 10.23 -17.47
CA ALA A 413 22.04 8.83 -17.92
C ALA A 413 20.92 7.92 -17.40
N LYS A 414 20.31 8.22 -16.23
CA LYS A 414 19.31 7.31 -15.63
C LYS A 414 18.14 7.07 -16.61
N PRO A 415 17.78 5.82 -16.93
CA PRO A 415 16.85 5.50 -18.02
C PRO A 415 15.45 6.05 -17.77
N PHE A 416 14.78 6.52 -18.81
CA PHE A 416 13.38 6.92 -18.75
C PHE A 416 12.46 5.74 -19.07
N ALA A 417 11.30 5.71 -18.39
CA ALA A 417 10.24 4.78 -18.74
C ALA A 417 9.42 5.37 -19.89
N VAL A 418 8.92 4.48 -20.75
CA VAL A 418 8.09 4.81 -21.90
C VAL A 418 6.71 4.19 -21.68
N MET A 419 5.68 5.00 -21.83
CA MET A 419 4.29 4.57 -21.78
C MET A 419 3.73 4.45 -23.19
N MET A 420 3.05 3.33 -23.43
CA MET A 420 2.30 3.01 -24.63
C MET A 420 0.81 2.87 -24.27
N ARG A 421 -0.07 3.03 -25.25
CA ARG A 421 -1.53 3.05 -25.06
C ARG A 421 -2.04 1.74 -24.43
N ASP A 422 -1.65 0.61 -25.00
CA ASP A 422 -2.14 -0.71 -24.64
C ASP A 422 -1.12 -1.79 -25.01
N SER A 423 -1.40 -3.05 -24.65
CA SER A 423 -0.53 -4.19 -24.95
C SER A 423 -0.37 -4.43 -26.45
N ALA A 424 -1.40 -4.15 -27.25
CA ALA A 424 -1.35 -4.32 -28.70
C ALA A 424 -0.35 -3.35 -29.34
N GLN A 425 -0.28 -2.10 -28.85
CA GLN A 425 0.78 -1.19 -29.24
C GLN A 425 2.13 -1.74 -28.83
N VAL A 426 2.32 -2.24 -27.60
CA VAL A 426 3.63 -2.79 -27.19
C VAL A 426 4.07 -3.96 -28.09
N ASP A 427 3.17 -4.87 -28.46
CA ASP A 427 3.44 -5.99 -29.38
C ASP A 427 3.88 -5.55 -30.77
N ALA A 428 3.35 -4.41 -31.24
CA ALA A 428 3.76 -3.85 -32.52
C ALA A 428 5.22 -3.35 -32.49
N TRP A 429 5.70 -2.91 -31.32
CA TRP A 429 7.06 -2.35 -31.15
C TRP A 429 8.09 -3.37 -30.66
N PHE A 430 7.69 -4.38 -29.87
CA PHE A 430 8.60 -5.33 -29.24
C PHE A 430 8.24 -6.78 -29.54
N GLU A 431 9.25 -7.64 -29.54
CA GLU A 431 9.08 -9.08 -29.47
C GLU A 431 8.98 -9.50 -28.01
N LEU A 432 7.77 -9.83 -27.55
CA LEU A 432 7.49 -10.18 -26.16
C LEU A 432 7.47 -11.70 -25.95
N ASN A 433 7.99 -12.17 -24.81
CA ASN A 433 7.67 -13.50 -24.30
C ASN A 433 6.34 -13.49 -23.52
N ASP A 434 5.86 -14.69 -23.17
CA ASP A 434 4.56 -14.85 -22.49
C ASP A 434 4.51 -14.16 -21.12
N ALA A 435 5.58 -14.27 -20.33
CA ALA A 435 5.65 -13.63 -19.02
C ALA A 435 5.62 -12.10 -19.11
N GLU A 436 6.30 -11.51 -20.09
CA GLU A 436 6.27 -10.06 -20.32
C GLU A 436 4.91 -9.57 -20.77
N ARG A 437 4.26 -10.31 -21.68
CA ARG A 437 2.90 -10.06 -22.15
C ARG A 437 1.89 -10.11 -21.00
N GLU A 438 2.02 -11.09 -20.11
CA GLU A 438 1.20 -11.20 -18.90
C GLU A 438 1.40 -9.98 -17.98
N GLN A 439 2.64 -9.55 -17.73
CA GLN A 439 2.90 -8.40 -16.87
C GLN A 439 2.38 -7.09 -17.47
N LEU A 440 2.55 -6.87 -18.76
CA LEU A 440 2.08 -5.67 -19.46
C LEU A 440 0.55 -5.59 -19.56
N SER A 441 -0.13 -6.73 -19.69
CA SER A 441 -1.60 -6.80 -19.70
C SER A 441 -2.21 -6.86 -18.29
N SER A 442 -1.39 -7.00 -17.25
CA SER A 442 -1.85 -7.07 -15.87
C SER A 442 -2.53 -5.76 -15.43
N PRO A 443 -3.57 -5.83 -14.58
CA PRO A 443 -4.20 -4.64 -13.99
C PRO A 443 -3.24 -3.76 -13.18
N ALA A 444 -2.11 -4.29 -12.73
CA ALA A 444 -1.08 -3.52 -12.04
C ALA A 444 -0.38 -2.51 -12.98
N ALA A 445 -0.34 -2.78 -14.29
CA ALA A 445 0.32 -1.99 -15.33
C ALA A 445 1.70 -1.46 -14.89
N PRO A 446 2.65 -2.33 -14.51
CA PRO A 446 4.00 -1.93 -14.10
C PRO A 446 4.84 -1.47 -15.30
N ILE A 447 5.97 -0.84 -15.01
CA ILE A 447 7.07 -0.69 -15.96
C ILE A 447 7.81 -2.03 -16.04
N VAL A 448 7.84 -2.62 -17.22
CA VAL A 448 8.54 -3.86 -17.54
C VAL A 448 9.82 -3.54 -18.30
N LEU A 449 10.96 -4.06 -17.84
CA LEU A 449 12.24 -3.88 -18.53
C LEU A 449 12.32 -4.83 -19.73
N LEU A 450 12.23 -4.29 -20.95
CA LEU A 450 12.31 -5.04 -22.21
C LEU A 450 13.68 -4.85 -22.88
N PRO A 451 14.28 -5.90 -23.47
CA PRO A 451 15.54 -5.79 -24.19
C PRO A 451 15.39 -4.97 -25.47
N ARG A 452 16.33 -4.05 -25.67
CA ARG A 452 16.42 -3.23 -26.90
C ARG A 452 16.65 -4.07 -28.15
N ALA A 453 17.36 -5.19 -28.03
CA ALA A 453 17.61 -6.11 -29.15
C ALA A 453 16.32 -6.73 -29.71
N ARG A 454 15.22 -6.71 -28.93
CA ARG A 454 13.89 -7.18 -29.32
C ARG A 454 12.97 -6.05 -29.79
N LEU A 455 13.51 -4.86 -30.04
CA LEU A 455 12.77 -3.77 -30.66
C LEU A 455 12.61 -4.08 -32.17
N ARG A 456 11.39 -4.05 -32.67
CA ARG A 456 11.08 -4.38 -34.08
C ARG A 456 11.54 -3.25 -35.01
N PRO A 457 12.27 -3.54 -36.11
CA PRO A 457 12.86 -2.53 -36.99
C PRO A 457 11.84 -1.62 -37.71
N ARG A 458 10.58 -2.05 -37.83
CA ARG A 458 9.54 -1.37 -38.63
C ARG A 458 9.02 -0.06 -38.03
N LEU A 459 9.42 0.27 -36.80
CA LEU A 459 8.99 1.48 -36.08
C LEU A 459 10.22 2.24 -35.56
N ALA A 460 10.93 2.92 -36.47
CA ALA A 460 12.08 3.80 -36.18
C ALA A 460 11.70 5.08 -35.38
N GLY A 461 10.61 5.04 -34.61
CA GLY A 461 10.02 6.22 -33.95
C GLY A 461 10.33 6.34 -32.46
N MET A 462 11.23 5.53 -31.88
CA MET A 462 11.70 5.72 -30.49
C MET A 462 13.19 6.08 -30.47
N ALA A 463 13.53 7.15 -29.75
CA ALA A 463 14.91 7.57 -29.55
C ALA A 463 15.58 6.73 -28.45
N ALA A 464 15.73 5.42 -28.69
CA ALA A 464 16.15 4.42 -27.70
C ALA A 464 17.46 4.78 -26.97
N ASP A 465 18.45 5.34 -27.68
CA ASP A 465 19.72 5.78 -27.05
C ASP A 465 19.53 7.00 -26.13
N ALA A 466 18.65 7.93 -26.48
CA ALA A 466 18.32 9.06 -25.62
C ALA A 466 17.50 8.60 -24.39
N LEU A 467 16.66 7.58 -24.54
CA LEU A 467 15.82 7.01 -23.47
C LEU A 467 16.64 6.26 -22.42
N ALA A 468 17.62 5.46 -22.83
CA ALA A 468 18.47 4.66 -21.93
C ALA A 468 19.93 4.60 -22.42
N PRO A 469 20.71 5.69 -22.24
CA PRO A 469 22.08 5.79 -22.74
C PRO A 469 23.00 4.67 -22.22
N GLY A 470 23.59 3.90 -23.14
CA GLY A 470 24.52 2.82 -22.80
C GLY A 470 23.90 1.58 -22.16
N LEU A 471 22.56 1.50 -22.05
CA LEU A 471 21.86 0.36 -21.48
C LEU A 471 21.20 -0.50 -22.56
N ALA A 472 21.14 -1.82 -22.31
CA ALA A 472 20.56 -2.80 -23.22
C ALA A 472 19.03 -2.96 -23.07
N HIS A 473 18.39 -2.27 -22.12
CA HIS A 473 16.98 -2.43 -21.78
C HIS A 473 16.25 -1.08 -21.74
N LEU A 474 14.96 -1.10 -22.07
CA LEU A 474 14.04 0.02 -21.94
C LEU A 474 12.95 -0.34 -20.94
N GLY A 475 12.57 0.61 -20.08
CA GLY A 475 11.39 0.45 -19.25
C GLY A 475 10.14 0.79 -20.04
N VAL A 476 9.23 -0.16 -20.23
CA VAL A 476 8.00 0.00 -21.00
C VAL A 476 6.79 -0.29 -20.12
N MET A 477 5.77 0.56 -20.18
CA MET A 477 4.50 0.37 -19.48
C MET A 477 3.31 0.68 -20.39
N VAL A 478 2.13 0.20 -20.03
CA VAL A 478 0.87 0.56 -20.71
C VAL A 478 0.14 1.68 -19.96
N ALA A 479 -0.86 2.29 -20.59
CA ALA A 479 -1.67 3.35 -20.00
C ALA A 479 -2.32 2.89 -18.68
N SER A 480 -1.85 3.45 -17.57
CA SER A 480 -2.32 3.08 -16.23
C SER A 480 -3.60 3.80 -15.78
N SER A 481 -4.16 4.69 -16.61
CA SER A 481 -5.38 5.45 -16.31
C SER A 481 -6.13 5.82 -17.60
N PRO A 482 -7.44 6.16 -17.53
CA PRO A 482 -8.17 6.60 -18.71
C PRO A 482 -7.61 7.91 -19.28
N LEU A 483 -7.11 8.81 -18.42
CA LEU A 483 -6.42 10.03 -18.84
C LEU A 483 -5.19 9.73 -19.71
N HIS A 484 -4.36 8.78 -19.27
CA HIS A 484 -3.19 8.34 -20.03
C HIS A 484 -3.61 7.72 -21.36
N TRP A 485 -4.62 6.86 -21.33
CA TRP A 485 -5.12 6.16 -22.52
C TRP A 485 -5.63 7.16 -23.57
N LEU A 486 -6.47 8.12 -23.17
CA LEU A 486 -7.00 9.15 -24.06
C LEU A 486 -5.88 10.02 -24.67
N LEU A 487 -4.90 10.42 -23.87
CA LEU A 487 -3.76 11.22 -24.36
C LEU A 487 -2.92 10.44 -25.37
N LEU A 488 -2.61 9.18 -25.08
CA LEU A 488 -1.84 8.32 -25.98
C LEU A 488 -2.62 7.98 -27.25
N ASN A 489 -3.94 7.85 -27.15
CA ASN A 489 -4.81 7.65 -28.30
C ASN A 489 -4.83 8.88 -29.23
N GLU A 490 -4.87 10.10 -28.65
CA GLU A 490 -4.79 11.36 -29.40
C GLU A 490 -3.41 11.60 -30.01
N LEU A 491 -2.35 11.24 -29.29
CA LEU A 491 -0.98 11.40 -29.76
C LEU A 491 -0.64 10.43 -30.90
N ASP A 492 -1.12 9.18 -30.79
CA ASP A 492 -0.74 8.01 -31.59
C ASP A 492 0.78 7.73 -31.57
N GLY A 493 1.36 7.75 -30.37
CA GLY A 493 2.80 7.52 -30.19
C GLY A 493 3.20 7.22 -28.74
N PRO A 494 4.43 6.76 -28.51
CA PRO A 494 4.95 6.51 -27.18
C PRO A 494 5.33 7.81 -26.45
N LEU A 495 5.12 7.86 -25.14
CA LEU A 495 5.51 9.00 -24.30
C LEU A 495 6.54 8.59 -23.26
N VAL A 496 7.54 9.42 -23.04
CA VAL A 496 8.32 9.36 -21.80
C VAL A 496 7.37 9.62 -20.64
N MET A 497 7.43 8.80 -19.59
CA MET A 497 6.71 9.03 -18.35
C MET A 497 7.69 8.87 -17.19
N THR A 498 8.11 9.98 -16.60
CA THR A 498 9.00 9.99 -15.44
C THR A 498 8.35 10.70 -14.26
N SER A 499 8.76 10.36 -13.04
CA SER A 499 8.23 10.99 -11.82
C SER A 499 8.35 12.52 -11.87
N GLY A 500 7.27 13.23 -11.52
CA GLY A 500 7.21 14.68 -11.43
C GLY A 500 7.75 15.16 -10.09
N ASN A 501 9.06 15.29 -9.99
CA ASN A 501 9.79 15.80 -8.83
C ASN A 501 11.08 16.49 -9.25
N ALA A 502 11.56 17.40 -8.41
CA ALA A 502 12.95 17.84 -8.45
C ALA A 502 13.88 16.65 -8.11
N GLY A 503 15.05 16.57 -8.73
CA GLY A 503 15.94 15.41 -8.64
C GLY A 503 16.18 14.95 -7.20
N GLY A 504 15.90 13.67 -6.92
CA GLY A 504 16.07 13.08 -5.59
C GLY A 504 14.88 13.24 -4.62
N GLU A 505 13.90 14.09 -4.92
CA GLU A 505 12.71 14.26 -4.08
C GLU A 505 11.58 13.27 -4.39
N PRO A 506 10.63 13.08 -3.47
CA PRO A 506 9.42 12.28 -3.71
C PRO A 506 8.46 12.89 -4.76
N ILE A 507 7.76 12.05 -5.53
CA ILE A 507 6.83 12.47 -6.61
C ILE A 507 5.71 13.42 -6.11
N CYS A 508 5.54 14.60 -6.71
CA CYS A 508 4.52 15.56 -6.28
C CYS A 508 3.11 14.94 -6.31
N THR A 509 2.24 15.31 -5.38
CA THR A 509 0.84 14.83 -5.33
C THR A 509 -0.18 15.98 -5.39
N GLY A 510 0.16 17.15 -4.85
CA GLY A 510 -0.69 18.34 -4.82
C GLY A 510 -0.47 19.27 -6.01
N ASN A 511 -1.53 19.92 -6.51
CA ASN A 511 -1.44 20.83 -7.65
C ASN A 511 -0.52 22.03 -7.36
N ARG A 512 -0.66 22.65 -6.17
CA ARG A 512 0.20 23.78 -5.76
C ARG A 512 1.67 23.37 -5.63
N GLN A 513 1.91 22.20 -5.04
CA GLN A 513 3.25 21.63 -4.93
C GLN A 513 3.87 21.43 -6.32
N ALA A 514 3.13 20.81 -7.23
CA ALA A 514 3.61 20.53 -8.59
C ALA A 514 3.90 21.82 -9.37
N LEU A 515 3.01 22.82 -9.31
CA LEU A 515 3.21 24.11 -9.96
C LEU A 515 4.48 24.83 -9.45
N SER A 516 4.77 24.74 -8.15
CA SER A 516 5.97 25.34 -7.59
C SER A 516 7.24 24.53 -7.91
N ALA A 517 7.21 23.22 -7.72
CA ALA A 517 8.41 22.36 -7.82
C ALA A 517 8.76 21.98 -9.27
N LEU A 518 7.79 21.93 -10.18
CA LEU A 518 7.99 21.46 -11.55
C LEU A 518 7.95 22.58 -12.59
N ALA A 519 7.68 23.83 -12.20
CA ALA A 519 7.74 24.97 -13.13
C ALA A 519 9.08 25.09 -13.89
N PRO A 520 10.25 24.81 -13.27
CA PRO A 520 11.52 24.80 -14.01
C PRO A 520 11.66 23.63 -14.99
N LEU A 521 10.81 22.60 -14.89
CA LEU A 521 10.94 21.34 -15.61
C LEU A 521 9.94 21.21 -16.76
N ALA A 522 8.74 21.74 -16.61
CA ALA A 522 7.63 21.58 -17.54
C ALA A 522 7.19 22.91 -18.18
N ASP A 523 6.85 22.86 -19.46
CA ASP A 523 6.34 24.00 -20.24
C ASP A 523 4.84 24.24 -20.00
N ALA A 524 4.10 23.21 -19.59
CA ALA A 524 2.70 23.34 -19.16
C ALA A 524 2.28 22.16 -18.27
N PHE A 525 1.11 22.31 -17.65
CA PHE A 525 0.55 21.38 -16.67
C PHE A 525 -0.84 20.91 -17.08
N LEU A 526 -1.06 19.60 -17.08
CA LEU A 526 -2.38 18.98 -17.16
C LEU A 526 -2.84 18.56 -15.76
N LEU A 527 -3.81 19.29 -15.23
CA LEU A 527 -4.24 19.23 -13.84
C LEU A 527 -5.66 18.70 -13.72
N HIS A 528 -5.98 18.20 -12.52
CA HIS A 528 -7.34 17.85 -12.14
C HIS A 528 -7.62 18.06 -10.65
N ASN A 529 -8.89 18.15 -10.31
CA ASN A 529 -9.36 18.47 -8.96
C ASN A 529 -9.57 17.25 -8.05
N ARG A 530 -9.44 16.00 -8.54
CA ARG A 530 -9.36 14.82 -7.65
C ARG A 530 -8.05 14.85 -6.83
N PRO A 531 -8.10 14.88 -5.48
CA PRO A 531 -6.89 14.79 -4.66
C PRO A 531 -6.21 13.42 -4.79
N ILE A 532 -4.89 13.39 -4.66
CA ILE A 532 -4.09 12.18 -4.47
C ILE A 532 -3.75 12.14 -2.97
N VAL A 533 -4.31 11.19 -2.24
CA VAL A 533 -4.17 11.06 -0.79
C VAL A 533 -2.90 10.29 -0.44
N ASN A 534 -2.68 9.17 -1.14
CA ASN A 534 -1.51 8.33 -0.93
C ASN A 534 -0.60 8.38 -2.15
N ARG A 535 0.65 8.81 -1.90
CA ARG A 535 1.71 8.86 -2.89
C ARG A 535 2.03 7.44 -3.35
N CYS A 536 2.15 7.24 -4.65
CA CYS A 536 2.52 5.95 -5.21
C CYS A 536 3.21 6.13 -6.56
N ASP A 537 4.53 5.89 -6.59
CA ASP A 537 5.29 5.78 -7.83
C ASP A 537 4.84 4.60 -8.69
N ASP A 538 5.24 4.58 -9.96
CA ASP A 538 5.08 3.41 -10.81
C ASP A 538 6.02 2.27 -10.36
N SER A 539 5.48 1.06 -10.29
CA SER A 539 6.27 -0.15 -10.04
C SER A 539 7.16 -0.47 -11.23
N VAL A 540 8.33 -1.06 -10.96
CA VAL A 540 9.29 -1.48 -11.99
C VAL A 540 9.66 -2.94 -11.76
N LEU A 541 9.63 -3.75 -12.81
CA LEU A 541 10.05 -5.15 -12.78
C LEU A 541 10.83 -5.56 -14.03
N ALA A 542 11.55 -6.66 -13.92
CA ALA A 542 12.13 -7.38 -15.05
C ALA A 542 11.69 -8.85 -15.00
N VAL A 543 11.62 -9.52 -16.15
CA VAL A 543 11.48 -10.98 -16.19
C VAL A 543 12.88 -11.59 -16.25
N VAL A 544 13.21 -12.45 -15.27
CA VAL A 544 14.51 -13.11 -15.16
C VAL A 544 14.28 -14.58 -14.82
N ALA A 545 14.91 -15.48 -15.58
CA ALA A 545 14.70 -16.93 -15.46
C ALA A 545 13.20 -17.30 -15.46
N GLY A 546 12.43 -16.72 -16.39
CA GLY A 546 10.99 -16.98 -16.55
C GLY A 546 10.08 -16.40 -15.47
N ARG A 547 10.60 -15.70 -14.45
CA ARG A 547 9.80 -15.13 -13.35
C ARG A 547 9.86 -13.60 -13.31
N PRO A 548 8.76 -12.90 -13.00
CA PRO A 548 8.80 -11.46 -12.75
C PRO A 548 9.56 -11.17 -11.45
N ARG A 549 10.45 -10.18 -11.47
CA ARG A 549 11.28 -9.74 -10.35
C ARG A 549 11.08 -8.25 -10.17
N LEU A 550 10.43 -7.84 -9.08
CA LEU A 550 10.24 -6.42 -8.76
C LEU A 550 11.59 -5.77 -8.43
N ILE A 551 11.86 -4.65 -9.10
CA ILE A 551 12.95 -3.73 -8.79
C ILE A 551 12.45 -2.62 -7.87
N ARG A 552 11.19 -2.21 -8.08
CA ARG A 552 10.48 -1.22 -7.27
C ARG A 552 9.04 -1.68 -7.08
N ARG A 553 8.64 -1.87 -5.82
CA ARG A 553 7.27 -2.21 -5.40
C ARG A 553 6.51 -0.92 -5.04
N ALA A 554 5.53 -0.54 -5.84
CA ALA A 554 4.70 0.66 -5.65
C ALA A 554 3.29 0.48 -6.26
N ARG A 555 2.86 1.31 -7.21
CA ARG A 555 1.51 1.27 -7.81
C ARG A 555 1.20 -0.11 -8.40
N GLY A 556 -0.03 -0.58 -8.19
CA GLY A 556 -0.48 -1.90 -8.63
C GLY A 556 -0.12 -3.06 -7.69
N PHE A 557 0.75 -2.82 -6.69
CA PHE A 557 1.14 -3.83 -5.70
C PHE A 557 0.99 -3.35 -4.26
N VAL A 558 1.14 -2.06 -3.99
CA VAL A 558 0.92 -1.48 -2.65
C VAL A 558 -0.58 -1.14 -2.49
N PRO A 559 -1.21 -1.46 -1.35
CA PRO A 559 -0.64 -2.01 -0.12
C PRO A 559 -0.92 -3.52 0.04
N ASP A 560 -0.86 -4.31 -1.04
CA ASP A 560 -1.08 -5.75 -0.90
C ASP A 560 -0.07 -6.36 0.06
N PRO A 561 -0.52 -7.18 1.03
CA PRO A 561 0.36 -7.76 2.02
C PRO A 561 1.16 -8.96 1.48
N ILE A 562 2.32 -9.17 2.10
CA ILE A 562 3.08 -10.41 2.04
C ILE A 562 2.68 -11.28 3.24
N PRO A 563 2.25 -12.54 3.05
CA PRO A 563 2.00 -13.46 4.15
C PRO A 563 3.27 -13.69 4.98
N LEU A 564 3.13 -13.74 6.31
CA LEU A 564 4.23 -14.15 7.19
C LEU A 564 4.14 -15.66 7.43
N PRO A 565 5.28 -16.36 7.52
CA PRO A 565 5.31 -17.75 7.97
C PRO A 565 4.63 -17.93 9.34
N ALA A 566 4.05 -19.10 9.54
CA ALA A 566 3.41 -19.45 10.80
C ALA A 566 4.38 -19.31 11.99
N GLY A 567 3.87 -18.78 13.10
CA GLY A 567 4.64 -18.59 14.32
C GLY A 567 5.27 -17.20 14.47
N LEU A 568 5.37 -16.37 13.43
CA LEU A 568 5.78 -14.97 13.57
C LEU A 568 4.61 -14.10 14.05
N ASN A 569 4.47 -14.01 15.38
CA ASN A 569 3.37 -13.29 16.04
C ASN A 569 3.83 -11.95 16.62
N GLY A 570 2.94 -10.96 16.62
CA GLY A 570 3.20 -9.61 17.14
C GLY A 570 2.87 -8.53 16.11
N THR A 571 3.18 -7.28 16.45
CA THR A 571 3.04 -6.15 15.51
C THR A 571 4.32 -5.31 15.54
N VAL A 572 5.02 -5.21 14.42
CA VAL A 572 6.31 -4.50 14.29
C VAL A 572 6.23 -3.48 13.17
N LEU A 573 6.70 -2.26 13.44
CA LEU A 573 6.99 -1.26 12.41
C LEU A 573 8.49 -1.27 12.10
N ALA A 574 8.86 -1.57 10.87
CA ALA A 574 10.24 -1.54 10.40
C ALA A 574 10.48 -0.34 9.46
N LEU A 575 11.61 0.34 9.63
CA LEU A 575 11.88 1.61 8.94
C LEU A 575 12.66 1.45 7.63
N GLY A 576 13.24 0.27 7.36
CA GLY A 576 14.04 0.03 6.15
C GLY A 576 15.48 0.55 6.26
N ALA A 577 16.09 0.77 5.10
CA ALA A 577 17.40 1.41 4.91
C ALA A 577 17.23 2.83 4.32
N ASP A 578 18.30 3.61 4.14
CA ASP A 578 18.19 4.98 3.63
C ASP A 578 18.01 5.06 2.11
N LEU A 579 18.62 4.14 1.35
CA LEU A 579 18.47 4.09 -0.09
C LEU A 579 17.23 3.29 -0.49
N LYS A 580 16.56 3.76 -1.55
CA LYS A 580 15.34 3.15 -2.10
C LYS A 580 14.28 2.79 -1.05
N ASN A 581 14.20 3.59 0.01
CA ASN A 581 13.49 3.28 1.24
C ASN A 581 12.02 2.87 1.01
N SER A 582 11.60 1.87 1.78
CA SER A 582 10.21 1.55 2.09
C SER A 582 10.13 1.20 3.59
N CYS A 583 9.03 1.54 4.25
CA CYS A 583 8.76 1.06 5.61
C CYS A 583 7.81 -0.14 5.56
N CYS A 584 7.75 -0.93 6.64
CA CYS A 584 6.92 -2.12 6.71
C CYS A 584 6.16 -2.19 8.02
N LEU A 585 4.86 -2.46 7.95
CA LEU A 585 4.06 -2.84 9.12
C LEU A 585 3.72 -4.32 9.05
N ALA A 586 4.32 -5.09 9.96
CA ALA A 586 4.02 -6.51 10.14
C ALA A 586 3.05 -6.70 11.29
N GLY A 587 2.01 -7.51 11.10
CA GLY A 587 1.00 -7.84 12.11
C GLY A 587 -0.07 -8.78 11.58
N SER A 588 -0.73 -9.51 12.50
CA SER A 588 -1.85 -10.41 12.15
C SER A 588 -1.50 -11.44 11.06
N GLY A 589 -0.29 -12.01 11.12
CA GLY A 589 0.20 -13.01 10.17
C GLY A 589 0.59 -12.47 8.79
N ARG A 590 0.70 -11.15 8.62
CA ARG A 590 1.03 -10.53 7.33
C ARG A 590 1.95 -9.32 7.50
N ALA A 591 2.56 -8.87 6.41
CA ALA A 591 3.41 -7.69 6.35
C ALA A 591 3.02 -6.80 5.18
N VAL A 592 2.83 -5.50 5.43
CA VAL A 592 2.50 -4.50 4.41
C VAL A 592 3.68 -3.55 4.26
N LEU A 593 4.29 -3.57 3.08
CA LEU A 593 5.31 -2.59 2.68
C LEU A 593 4.63 -1.31 2.17
N SER A 594 5.17 -0.16 2.55
CA SER A 594 4.79 1.12 1.96
C SER A 594 5.18 1.20 0.49
N ALA A 595 4.66 2.21 -0.20
CA ALA A 595 5.24 2.62 -1.47
C ALA A 595 6.68 3.11 -1.28
N HIS A 596 7.44 3.08 -2.37
CA HIS A 596 8.80 3.61 -2.44
C HIS A 596 8.85 5.09 -2.04
N MET A 597 9.75 5.43 -1.11
CA MET A 597 9.95 6.80 -0.63
C MET A 597 11.11 7.53 -1.29
N GLY A 598 12.05 6.77 -1.88
CA GLY A 598 13.25 7.33 -2.51
C GLY A 598 14.49 7.24 -1.62
N ASP A 599 15.35 8.24 -1.70
CA ASP A 599 16.61 8.35 -0.96
C ASP A 599 16.44 9.30 0.22
N LEU A 600 16.63 8.81 1.45
CA LEU A 600 16.41 9.57 2.67
C LEU A 600 17.49 10.62 2.97
N ALA A 601 18.54 10.72 2.14
CA ALA A 601 19.43 11.88 2.15
C ALA A 601 18.68 13.18 1.80
N SER A 602 17.59 13.09 1.05
CA SER A 602 16.68 14.21 0.80
C SER A 602 15.77 14.47 2.02
N PRO A 603 15.72 15.70 2.56
CA PRO A 603 14.79 16.06 3.64
C PRO A 603 13.33 15.78 3.26
N ALA A 604 12.95 16.02 2.00
CA ALA A 604 11.58 15.76 1.53
C ALA A 604 11.22 14.26 1.56
N CYS A 605 12.18 13.37 1.28
CA CYS A 605 12.01 11.92 1.43
C CYS A 605 11.85 11.51 2.90
N LEU A 606 12.64 12.11 3.80
CA LEU A 606 12.55 11.85 5.23
C LEU A 606 11.19 12.31 5.80
N ASP A 607 10.70 13.48 5.39
CA ASP A 607 9.37 13.97 5.77
C ASP A 607 8.26 13.05 5.25
N ALA A 608 8.40 12.56 4.01
CA ALA A 608 7.47 11.59 3.43
C ALA A 608 7.45 10.27 4.22
N LEU A 609 8.62 9.76 4.63
CA LEU A 609 8.71 8.60 5.52
C LEU A 609 8.04 8.90 6.88
N GLY A 610 8.28 10.07 7.46
CA GLY A 610 7.66 10.52 8.70
C GLY A 610 6.12 10.53 8.65
N GLN A 611 5.55 10.94 7.51
CA GLN A 611 4.10 10.87 7.29
C GLN A 611 3.62 9.42 7.15
N GLU A 612 4.40 8.56 6.48
CA GLU A 612 4.03 7.17 6.23
C GLU A 612 3.98 6.33 7.51
N VAL A 613 4.94 6.52 8.41
CA VAL A 613 5.05 5.74 9.66
C VAL A 613 3.88 6.00 10.61
N GLU A 614 3.19 7.14 10.47
CA GLU A 614 1.93 7.42 11.16
C GLU A 614 0.73 6.89 10.37
N ARG A 615 0.72 7.15 9.06
CA ARG A 615 -0.41 6.85 8.19
C ARG A 615 -0.65 5.35 8.02
N LEU A 616 0.38 4.56 7.75
CA LEU A 616 0.22 3.14 7.44
C LEU A 616 -0.40 2.35 8.62
N PRO A 617 0.05 2.52 9.89
CA PRO A 617 -0.63 1.97 11.05
C PRO A 617 -2.10 2.40 11.19
N ALA A 618 -2.39 3.69 11.00
CA ALA A 618 -3.74 4.22 11.11
C ALA A 618 -4.67 3.63 10.03
N LEU A 619 -4.17 3.56 8.79
CA LEU A 619 -4.89 3.05 7.63
C LEU A 619 -5.23 1.56 7.76
N LEU A 620 -4.31 0.77 8.33
CA LEU A 620 -4.50 -0.67 8.56
C LEU A 620 -5.20 -0.98 9.89
N GLY A 621 -5.40 0.02 10.75
CA GLY A 621 -5.95 -0.16 12.10
C GLY A 621 -5.05 -1.01 13.02
N LEU A 622 -3.74 -1.05 12.78
CA LEU A 622 -2.78 -1.88 13.50
C LEU A 622 -1.83 -1.01 14.31
N LYS A 623 -1.77 -1.23 15.63
CA LYS A 623 -0.85 -0.49 16.52
C LYS A 623 0.49 -1.23 16.66
N PRO A 624 1.63 -0.63 16.26
CA PRO A 624 2.95 -1.22 16.46
C PRO A 624 3.23 -1.47 17.94
N ARG A 625 3.83 -2.63 18.25
CA ARG A 625 4.29 -3.01 19.60
C ARG A 625 5.81 -3.05 19.73
N ALA A 626 6.53 -2.86 18.63
CA ALA A 626 7.98 -2.72 18.57
C ALA A 626 8.37 -2.02 17.27
N ILE A 627 9.60 -1.49 17.25
CA ILE A 627 10.20 -0.83 16.10
C ILE A 627 11.47 -1.57 15.69
N ALA A 628 11.67 -1.78 14.39
CA ALA A 628 12.88 -2.35 13.83
C ALA A 628 13.58 -1.34 12.92
N VAL A 629 14.91 -1.26 13.03
CA VAL A 629 15.77 -0.35 12.27
C VAL A 629 17.03 -1.07 11.82
N ASP A 630 17.72 -0.51 10.83
CA ASP A 630 19.03 -0.99 10.42
C ASP A 630 20.06 -0.85 11.57
N LEU A 631 21.11 -1.66 11.53
CA LEU A 631 22.23 -1.57 12.46
C LEU A 631 22.95 -0.21 12.31
N HIS A 632 22.98 0.35 11.10
CA HIS A 632 23.64 1.62 10.80
C HIS A 632 23.04 2.78 11.61
N ALA A 633 23.82 3.31 12.56
CA ALA A 633 23.35 4.36 13.48
C ALA A 633 23.07 5.70 12.78
N ASP A 634 23.85 6.04 11.75
CA ASP A 634 23.72 7.32 11.03
C ASP A 634 22.71 7.31 9.88
N TYR A 635 21.96 6.22 9.68
CA TYR A 635 20.85 6.25 8.74
C TYR A 635 19.74 7.17 9.25
N ALA A 636 19.18 7.99 8.36
CA ALA A 636 18.03 8.84 8.65
C ALA A 636 16.83 8.00 9.10
N ALA A 637 16.58 6.85 8.46
CA ALA A 637 15.59 5.86 8.88
C ALA A 637 15.85 5.37 10.31
N THR A 638 17.10 5.05 10.64
CA THR A 638 17.48 4.56 11.98
C THR A 638 17.29 5.64 13.04
N ARG A 639 17.74 6.87 12.80
CA ARG A 639 17.54 7.99 13.73
C ARG A 639 16.06 8.26 13.98
N LEU A 640 15.23 8.23 12.92
CA LEU A 640 13.78 8.37 13.05
C LEU A 640 13.18 7.25 13.90
N GLY A 641 13.50 5.99 13.59
CA GLY A 641 12.98 4.83 14.33
C GLY A 641 13.41 4.80 15.81
N VAL A 642 14.64 5.20 16.12
CA VAL A 642 15.14 5.34 17.50
C VAL A 642 14.35 6.41 18.26
N ARG A 643 14.10 7.58 17.65
CA ARG A 643 13.28 8.64 18.27
C ARG A 643 11.87 8.15 18.53
N LEU A 644 11.20 7.56 17.53
CA LEU A 644 9.85 7.04 17.66
C LEU A 644 9.75 5.96 18.74
N ALA A 645 10.75 5.08 18.86
CA ALA A 645 10.77 4.03 19.89
C ALA A 645 10.83 4.64 21.29
N ARG A 646 11.66 5.67 21.48
CA ARG A 646 11.76 6.41 22.74
C ARG A 646 10.49 7.17 23.09
N GLU A 647 9.94 7.93 22.14
CA GLU A 647 8.74 8.75 22.32
C GLU A 647 7.51 7.89 22.65
N ARG A 648 7.40 6.70 22.05
CA ARG A 648 6.26 5.79 22.23
C ARG A 648 6.48 4.72 23.29
N GLY A 649 7.65 4.67 23.93
CA GLY A 649 8.01 3.63 24.90
C GLY A 649 8.00 2.21 24.31
N LEU A 650 8.37 2.06 23.04
CA LEU A 650 8.36 0.78 22.33
C LEU A 650 9.75 0.10 22.32
N PRO A 651 9.82 -1.24 22.42
CA PRO A 651 11.06 -1.97 22.18
C PRO A 651 11.65 -1.67 20.80
N LEU A 652 12.96 -1.40 20.77
CA LEU A 652 13.73 -1.18 19.54
C LEU A 652 14.59 -2.41 19.21
N TYR A 653 14.52 -2.85 17.96
CA TYR A 653 15.36 -3.91 17.41
C TYR A 653 16.28 -3.33 16.34
N ARG A 654 17.59 -3.44 16.56
CA ARG A 654 18.60 -3.18 15.52
C ARG A 654 18.87 -4.47 14.76
N VAL A 655 18.80 -4.40 13.45
CA VAL A 655 18.88 -5.56 12.56
C VAL A 655 19.99 -5.34 11.55
N GLN A 656 20.85 -6.34 11.38
CA GLN A 656 21.93 -6.27 10.42
C GLN A 656 21.39 -6.31 8.98
N HIS A 657 21.96 -5.46 8.13
CA HIS A 657 21.47 -5.16 6.79
C HIS A 657 21.36 -6.40 5.87
N HIS A 658 22.42 -7.19 5.78
CA HIS A 658 22.48 -8.37 4.93
C HIS A 658 21.61 -9.53 5.45
N HIS A 659 21.46 -9.65 6.77
CA HIS A 659 20.50 -10.56 7.39
C HIS A 659 19.07 -10.16 7.03
N ALA A 660 18.74 -8.86 7.04
CA ALA A 660 17.43 -8.39 6.59
C ALA A 660 17.18 -8.65 5.09
N HIS A 661 18.19 -8.49 4.22
CA HIS A 661 18.07 -8.90 2.82
C HIS A 661 17.68 -10.38 2.71
N LEU A 662 18.46 -11.24 3.36
CA LEU A 662 18.25 -12.68 3.35
C LEU A 662 16.87 -13.06 3.87
N VAL A 663 16.46 -12.54 5.03
CA VAL A 663 15.16 -12.88 5.64
C VAL A 663 13.99 -12.33 4.82
N SER A 664 14.14 -11.20 4.11
CA SER A 664 13.10 -10.74 3.18
C SER A 664 12.84 -11.77 2.06
N CYS A 665 13.90 -12.43 1.56
CA CYS A 665 13.80 -13.55 0.62
C CYS A 665 13.05 -14.75 1.21
N LEU A 666 13.38 -15.12 2.45
CA LEU A 666 12.75 -16.24 3.14
C LEU A 666 11.25 -16.01 3.35
N VAL A 667 10.87 -14.80 3.81
CA VAL A 667 9.47 -14.43 4.03
C VAL A 667 8.67 -14.57 2.75
N GLU A 668 9.18 -14.03 1.65
CA GLU A 668 8.45 -14.08 0.38
C GLU A 668 8.26 -15.51 -0.14
N ASN A 669 9.27 -16.35 0.02
CA ASN A 669 9.24 -17.75 -0.40
C ASN A 669 8.51 -18.67 0.60
N GLY A 670 7.99 -18.14 1.71
CA GLY A 670 7.26 -18.92 2.71
C GLY A 670 8.13 -19.94 3.46
N HIS A 671 9.44 -19.72 3.49
CA HIS A 671 10.41 -20.62 4.14
C HIS A 671 10.22 -20.65 5.67
N GLY A 672 10.47 -21.80 6.30
CA GLY A 672 10.20 -22.01 7.72
C GLY A 672 11.07 -21.14 8.65
N PRO A 673 10.53 -20.59 9.75
CA PRO A 673 11.26 -19.65 10.60
C PRO A 673 12.46 -20.25 11.36
N ASN A 674 12.49 -21.57 11.52
CA ASN A 674 13.54 -22.31 12.24
C ASN A 674 14.40 -23.18 11.30
N GLU A 675 14.28 -22.99 9.99
CA GLU A 675 14.98 -23.78 8.98
C GLU A 675 16.14 -22.94 8.43
N PRO A 676 17.39 -23.18 8.87
CA PRO A 676 18.52 -22.38 8.42
C PRO A 676 18.79 -22.60 6.93
N VAL A 677 19.18 -21.54 6.24
CA VAL A 677 19.58 -21.55 4.83
C VAL A 677 21.01 -21.07 4.67
N LEU A 678 21.63 -21.44 3.54
CA LEU A 678 22.83 -20.76 3.09
C LEU A 678 22.46 -19.49 2.32
N GLY A 679 22.73 -18.33 2.89
CA GLY A 679 22.53 -17.03 2.25
C GLY A 679 23.74 -16.58 1.45
N VAL A 680 23.52 -16.16 0.21
CA VAL A 680 24.47 -15.42 -0.63
C VAL A 680 23.90 -14.02 -0.84
N VAL A 681 24.50 -13.02 -0.19
CA VAL A 681 24.01 -11.64 -0.23
C VAL A 681 25.04 -10.76 -0.92
N LEU A 682 24.74 -10.36 -2.16
CA LEU A 682 25.60 -9.51 -2.98
C LEU A 682 24.95 -8.14 -3.15
N ASP A 683 25.59 -7.10 -2.62
CA ASP A 683 25.04 -5.77 -2.52
C ASP A 683 26.11 -4.66 -2.69
N GLY A 684 25.67 -3.40 -2.64
CA GLY A 684 26.53 -2.22 -2.56
C GLY A 684 27.24 -2.13 -1.20
N LEU A 685 26.60 -1.57 -0.18
CA LEU A 685 27.24 -1.32 1.11
C LEU A 685 26.21 -1.49 2.24
N GLY A 686 26.55 -2.28 3.24
CA GLY A 686 25.80 -2.33 4.50
C GLY A 686 26.75 -2.47 5.69
N LEU A 687 26.40 -1.87 6.82
CA LEU A 687 27.26 -1.90 8.02
C LEU A 687 27.38 -3.33 8.56
N GLY A 688 28.62 -3.78 8.74
CA GLY A 688 28.98 -5.04 9.37
C GLY A 688 29.05 -4.95 10.89
N ASP A 689 28.94 -6.10 11.56
CA ASP A 689 29.06 -6.20 13.03
C ASP A 689 30.46 -5.82 13.54
N ASP A 690 31.47 -5.96 12.68
CA ASP A 690 32.88 -5.65 12.94
C ASP A 690 33.24 -4.19 12.58
N GLY A 691 32.24 -3.36 12.24
CA GLY A 691 32.45 -1.98 11.79
C GLY A 691 32.98 -1.85 10.35
N SER A 692 33.22 -2.97 9.65
CA SER A 692 33.55 -2.95 8.22
C SER A 692 32.30 -2.80 7.36
N LEU A 693 32.47 -2.48 6.07
CA LEU A 693 31.37 -2.33 5.14
C LEU A 693 31.18 -3.58 4.29
N TRP A 694 30.10 -4.31 4.55
CA TRP A 694 29.79 -5.56 3.86
C TRP A 694 29.09 -5.31 2.52
N GLY A 695 29.10 -6.32 1.64
CA GLY A 695 28.37 -6.29 0.37
C GLY A 695 28.62 -7.51 -0.53
N GLY A 696 29.26 -8.55 0.00
CA GLY A 696 29.59 -9.77 -0.73
C GLY A 696 29.67 -10.92 0.24
N GLU A 697 28.56 -11.23 0.91
CA GLU A 697 28.55 -12.04 2.13
C GLU A 697 27.94 -13.41 1.95
N PHE A 698 28.49 -14.38 2.67
CA PHE A 698 27.98 -15.74 2.75
C PHE A 698 27.68 -16.07 4.20
N MET A 699 26.47 -16.51 4.50
CA MET A 699 26.04 -16.75 5.88
C MET A 699 25.14 -17.96 5.99
N LEU A 700 25.20 -18.65 7.13
CA LEU A 700 24.18 -19.61 7.53
C LEU A 700 23.21 -18.87 8.44
N ALA A 701 21.94 -18.79 8.06
CA ALA A 701 20.99 -17.97 8.82
C ALA A 701 19.57 -18.53 8.80
N ASP A 702 18.83 -18.18 9.84
CA ASP A 702 17.38 -18.27 9.92
C ASP A 702 16.79 -16.87 10.19
N TYR A 703 15.57 -16.80 10.69
CA TYR A 703 14.91 -15.53 10.99
C TYR A 703 15.45 -14.83 12.24
N ALA A 704 16.01 -15.55 13.20
CA ALA A 704 16.44 -15.00 14.49
C ALA A 704 17.92 -14.63 14.47
N ALA A 705 18.76 -15.45 13.84
CA ALA A 705 20.21 -15.38 13.89
C ALA A 705 20.87 -15.72 12.56
N TYR A 706 22.14 -15.31 12.44
CA TYR A 706 23.01 -15.70 11.35
C TYR A 706 24.43 -15.94 11.87
N ARG A 707 25.20 -16.71 11.11
CA ARG A 707 26.64 -16.87 11.26
C ARG A 707 27.29 -16.57 9.91
N ARG A 708 28.12 -15.53 9.86
CA ARG A 708 28.96 -15.23 8.69
C ARG A 708 29.92 -16.40 8.47
N LEU A 709 29.88 -17.02 7.30
CA LEU A 709 30.73 -18.15 6.93
C LEU A 709 31.81 -17.76 5.92
N GLY A 710 31.54 -16.73 5.12
CA GLY A 710 32.49 -16.23 4.17
C GLY A 710 32.15 -14.86 3.62
N ARG A 711 33.05 -14.32 2.81
CA ARG A 711 32.97 -12.97 2.25
C ARG A 711 33.73 -12.86 0.93
N LEU A 712 33.46 -11.82 0.16
CA LEU A 712 34.41 -11.33 -0.85
C LEU A 712 35.67 -10.81 -0.15
N ARG A 713 36.85 -11.03 -0.75
CA ARG A 713 38.12 -10.53 -0.22
C ARG A 713 38.02 -9.02 0.06
N PRO A 714 38.29 -8.57 1.30
CA PRO A 714 38.19 -7.16 1.64
C PRO A 714 39.23 -6.28 0.91
N PHE A 715 38.84 -5.06 0.57
CA PHE A 715 39.70 -4.02 0.00
C PHE A 715 39.34 -2.63 0.57
N PRO A 716 40.26 -1.66 0.57
CA PRO A 716 39.98 -0.33 1.13
C PRO A 716 38.99 0.47 0.28
N LEU A 717 37.99 1.09 0.91
CA LEU A 717 37.03 1.98 0.23
C LEU A 717 37.63 3.38 0.06
N LEU A 718 38.54 3.52 -0.91
CA LEU A 718 39.32 4.74 -1.13
C LEU A 718 38.41 5.96 -1.40
N GLY A 719 38.42 6.93 -0.49
CA GLY A 719 37.57 8.14 -0.58
C GLY A 719 36.17 7.99 0.02
N GLY A 720 35.86 6.88 0.70
CA GLY A 720 34.55 6.68 1.35
C GLY A 720 33.41 6.70 0.34
N ASP A 721 32.41 7.56 0.56
CA ASP A 721 31.25 7.71 -0.33
C ASP A 721 31.62 8.08 -1.78
N GLN A 722 32.78 8.73 -1.98
CA GLN A 722 33.28 9.04 -3.32
C GLN A 722 33.57 7.78 -4.12
N ALA A 723 33.95 6.66 -3.49
CA ALA A 723 34.16 5.39 -4.18
C ALA A 723 32.87 4.84 -4.81
N SER A 724 31.71 5.13 -4.21
CA SER A 724 30.40 4.77 -4.77
C SER A 724 30.01 5.67 -5.95
N ARG A 725 30.59 6.87 -6.08
CA ARG A 725 30.34 7.80 -7.18
C ARG A 725 31.40 7.71 -8.28
N GLN A 726 32.62 7.36 -7.95
CA GLN A 726 33.77 7.42 -8.85
C GLN A 726 34.39 6.02 -9.01
N PRO A 727 33.95 5.21 -10.00
CA PRO A 727 34.30 3.80 -10.13
C PRO A 727 35.80 3.51 -10.20
N TRP A 728 36.59 4.45 -10.74
CA TRP A 728 38.05 4.34 -10.83
C TRP A 728 38.74 4.17 -9.47
N ARG A 729 38.15 4.70 -8.37
CA ARG A 729 38.67 4.52 -7.01
C ARG A 729 38.61 3.06 -6.56
N ASN A 730 37.57 2.33 -7.00
CA ASN A 730 37.44 0.91 -6.71
C ASN A 730 38.44 0.08 -7.51
N LEU A 731 38.71 0.46 -8.77
CA LEU A 731 39.78 -0.16 -9.55
C LEU A 731 41.16 0.10 -8.92
N LEU A 732 41.40 1.32 -8.45
CA LEU A 732 42.63 1.67 -7.73
C LEU A 732 42.81 0.83 -6.47
N ALA A 733 41.75 0.57 -5.71
CA ALA A 733 41.79 -0.28 -4.52
C ALA A 733 42.20 -1.73 -4.83
N GLN A 734 42.03 -2.18 -6.07
CA GLN A 734 42.42 -3.52 -6.53
C GLN A 734 43.88 -3.59 -6.99
N ARG A 735 44.62 -2.46 -7.03
CA ARG A 735 45.99 -2.38 -7.55
C ARG A 735 46.97 -3.33 -6.88
N ALA A 736 46.78 -3.69 -5.61
CA ALA A 736 47.62 -4.70 -4.97
C ALA A 736 47.56 -6.09 -5.64
N SER A 737 46.57 -6.33 -6.51
CA SER A 737 46.35 -7.59 -7.22
C SER A 737 46.91 -7.61 -8.65
N PHE A 738 47.45 -6.49 -9.16
CA PHE A 738 47.99 -6.45 -10.53
C PHE A 738 49.06 -5.37 -10.72
N SER A 739 49.97 -5.59 -11.69
CA SER A 739 50.98 -4.61 -12.08
C SER A 739 50.37 -3.45 -12.88
N LEU A 740 50.84 -2.23 -12.66
CA LEU A 740 50.41 -1.06 -13.42
C LEU A 740 51.20 -0.97 -14.73
N TRP A 741 50.69 -1.60 -15.78
CA TRP A 741 51.29 -1.57 -17.12
C TRP A 741 51.13 -0.17 -17.74
N PRO A 742 52.17 0.45 -18.32
CA PRO A 742 52.09 1.79 -18.94
C PRO A 742 50.95 1.91 -19.97
N GLU A 743 50.66 0.83 -20.69
CA GLU A 743 49.61 0.75 -21.71
C GLU A 743 48.20 1.04 -21.14
N LEU A 744 47.99 0.78 -19.84
CA LEU A 744 46.72 1.09 -19.16
C LEU A 744 46.49 2.60 -18.99
N GLN A 745 47.52 3.44 -19.11
CA GLN A 745 47.38 4.90 -18.95
C GLN A 745 46.39 5.51 -19.93
N SER A 746 46.37 5.00 -21.17
CA SER A 746 45.43 5.43 -22.20
C SER A 746 43.97 5.09 -21.89
N ARG A 747 43.73 4.00 -21.14
CA ARG A 747 42.38 3.49 -20.83
C ARG A 747 41.85 4.00 -19.49
N CYS A 748 42.72 4.08 -18.49
CA CYS A 748 42.38 4.48 -17.13
C CYS A 748 43.32 5.60 -16.64
N PRO A 749 43.31 6.79 -17.26
CA PRO A 749 44.28 7.84 -16.97
C PRO A 749 44.26 8.32 -15.51
N LEU A 750 43.11 8.18 -14.84
CA LEU A 750 42.94 8.55 -13.42
C LEU A 750 43.81 7.69 -12.48
N LEU A 751 44.17 6.47 -12.86
CA LEU A 751 45.06 5.61 -12.06
C LEU A 751 46.52 6.08 -12.05
N PHE A 752 46.89 6.96 -12.98
CA PHE A 752 48.26 7.45 -13.19
C PHE A 752 48.45 8.89 -12.74
N ARG A 753 47.46 9.46 -12.03
CA ARG A 753 47.56 10.80 -11.44
C ARG A 753 48.16 10.73 -10.04
N ASP A 754 48.80 11.81 -9.59
CA ASP A 754 49.36 11.93 -8.22
C ASP A 754 48.30 11.69 -7.12
N GLU A 755 47.04 12.03 -7.41
CA GLU A 755 45.91 11.74 -6.51
C GLU A 755 45.78 10.24 -6.21
N ALA A 756 46.01 9.37 -7.20
CA ALA A 756 45.89 7.93 -7.04
C ALA A 756 46.96 7.38 -6.08
N GLU A 757 48.22 7.82 -6.21
CA GLU A 757 49.28 7.45 -5.27
C GLU A 757 49.00 7.97 -3.85
N THR A 758 48.48 9.20 -3.74
CA THR A 758 48.08 9.80 -2.46
C THR A 758 47.00 8.96 -1.78
N LEU A 759 45.97 8.54 -2.52
CA LEU A 759 44.89 7.70 -1.99
C LEU A 759 45.39 6.33 -1.54
N LEU A 760 46.31 5.72 -2.30
CA LEU A 760 46.91 4.43 -1.92
C LEU A 760 47.77 4.56 -0.65
N ALA A 761 48.57 5.62 -0.54
CA ALA A 761 49.34 5.89 0.68
C ALA A 761 48.41 6.08 1.90
N MET A 762 47.21 6.61 1.68
CA MET A 762 46.17 6.78 2.69
C MET A 762 45.26 5.54 2.88
N ALA A 763 45.44 4.46 2.11
CA ALA A 763 44.58 3.28 2.15
C ALA A 763 44.32 2.72 3.57
N PRO A 764 45.31 2.65 4.48
CA PRO A 764 45.10 2.17 5.85
C PRO A 764 44.15 3.03 6.69
N ARG A 765 43.85 4.27 6.27
CA ARG A 765 42.92 5.18 6.96
C ARG A 765 41.46 5.00 6.50
N PHE A 766 41.24 4.28 5.41
CA PHE A 766 39.89 4.02 4.90
C PHE A 766 39.33 2.71 5.45
N PRO A 767 38.01 2.61 5.68
CA PRO A 767 37.39 1.36 6.09
C PRO A 767 37.55 0.32 4.97
N LEU A 768 37.71 -0.93 5.39
CA LEU A 768 37.67 -2.06 4.46
C LEU A 768 36.22 -2.36 4.07
N THR A 769 36.05 -2.79 2.82
CA THR A 769 34.79 -3.28 2.29
C THR A 769 34.95 -4.63 1.58
N SER A 770 33.91 -5.46 1.66
CA SER A 770 33.74 -6.69 0.89
C SER A 770 32.63 -6.54 -0.17
N SER A 771 32.43 -5.32 -0.69
CA SER A 771 31.33 -5.01 -1.61
C SER A 771 31.45 -5.66 -2.99
N ALA A 772 30.45 -6.46 -3.36
CA ALA A 772 30.28 -6.94 -4.73
C ALA A 772 29.94 -5.79 -5.68
N GLY A 773 29.11 -4.83 -5.28
CA GLY A 773 28.79 -3.66 -6.10
C GLY A 773 30.04 -2.86 -6.50
N ARG A 774 30.96 -2.63 -5.55
CA ARG A 774 32.24 -1.93 -5.84
C ARG A 774 33.19 -2.78 -6.70
N LEU A 775 33.13 -4.11 -6.63
CA LEU A 775 33.86 -4.98 -7.57
C LEU A 775 33.35 -4.80 -9.01
N PHE A 776 32.02 -4.74 -9.22
CA PHE A 776 31.45 -4.44 -10.53
C PHE A 776 31.89 -3.06 -11.03
N ASP A 777 31.89 -2.04 -10.16
CA ASP A 777 32.36 -0.70 -10.50
C ASP A 777 33.84 -0.71 -10.93
N ALA A 778 34.69 -1.48 -10.25
CA ALA A 778 36.11 -1.64 -10.61
C ALA A 778 36.31 -2.26 -11.99
N VAL A 779 35.57 -3.33 -12.31
CA VAL A 779 35.64 -3.97 -13.64
C VAL A 779 35.10 -3.04 -14.73
N ALA A 780 34.00 -2.33 -14.44
CA ALA A 780 33.43 -1.35 -15.37
C ALA A 780 34.40 -0.19 -15.66
N ALA A 781 35.16 0.26 -14.66
CA ALA A 781 36.22 1.25 -14.83
C ALA A 781 37.38 0.72 -15.69
N LEU A 782 37.81 -0.53 -15.49
CA LEU A 782 38.90 -1.13 -16.27
C LEU A 782 38.54 -1.24 -17.75
N LEU A 783 37.30 -1.64 -18.04
CA LEU A 783 36.81 -1.80 -19.41
C LEU A 783 36.36 -0.48 -20.05
N GLY A 784 36.53 0.67 -19.36
CA GLY A 784 36.19 1.98 -19.91
C GLY A 784 34.71 2.22 -20.17
N VAL A 785 33.82 1.44 -19.56
CA VAL A 785 32.36 1.54 -19.73
C VAL A 785 31.69 2.34 -18.59
N ALA A 786 32.37 2.47 -17.46
CA ALA A 786 31.95 3.32 -16.36
C ALA A 786 32.15 4.82 -16.71
N PRO A 787 31.23 5.71 -16.31
CA PRO A 787 31.54 7.14 -16.32
C PRO A 787 32.63 7.46 -15.28
N ALA A 788 33.31 8.60 -15.44
CA ALA A 788 34.27 9.08 -14.45
C ALA A 788 33.58 9.32 -13.09
N GLU A 789 32.36 9.86 -13.11
CA GLU A 789 31.47 9.98 -11.98
C GLU A 789 30.05 9.51 -12.35
N GLN A 790 29.48 8.65 -11.53
CA GLN A 790 28.14 8.08 -11.70
C GLN A 790 27.08 9.15 -11.39
N SER A 791 26.09 9.24 -12.26
CA SER A 791 24.93 10.14 -12.09
C SER A 791 23.80 9.52 -11.28
N PHE A 792 23.83 8.21 -11.07
CA PHE A 792 22.92 7.48 -10.19
C PHE A 792 23.58 6.19 -9.69
N GLU A 793 23.07 5.67 -8.59
CA GLU A 793 23.59 4.43 -8.00
C GLU A 793 23.39 3.22 -8.95
N GLY A 794 24.45 2.41 -9.09
CA GLY A 794 24.48 1.22 -9.94
C GLY A 794 24.73 1.48 -11.43
N GLU A 795 24.98 2.72 -11.85
CA GLU A 795 25.17 3.08 -13.27
C GLU A 795 26.25 2.24 -13.97
N ALA A 796 27.45 2.13 -13.38
CA ALA A 796 28.58 1.40 -13.92
C ALA A 796 28.30 -0.11 -13.99
N ALA A 797 27.72 -0.68 -12.92
CA ALA A 797 27.30 -2.09 -12.89
C ALA A 797 26.24 -2.41 -13.97
N MET A 798 25.23 -1.56 -14.14
CA MET A 798 24.18 -1.73 -15.17
C MET A 798 24.74 -1.60 -16.59
N LYS A 799 25.70 -0.69 -16.82
CA LYS A 799 26.40 -0.55 -18.10
C LYS A 799 27.30 -1.76 -18.37
N LEU A 800 27.99 -2.28 -17.37
CA LEU A 800 28.80 -3.50 -17.49
C LEU A 800 27.95 -4.72 -17.84
N GLU A 801 26.79 -4.88 -17.19
CA GLU A 801 25.81 -5.92 -17.56
C GLU A 801 25.33 -5.77 -19.02
N SER A 802 25.02 -4.53 -19.43
CA SER A 802 24.58 -4.23 -20.79
C SER A 802 25.66 -4.49 -21.84
N LEU A 803 26.93 -4.31 -21.49
CA LEU A 803 28.09 -4.60 -22.32
C LEU A 803 28.31 -6.13 -22.43
N ALA A 804 28.26 -6.84 -21.30
CA ALA A 804 28.42 -8.30 -21.25
C ALA A 804 27.37 -9.01 -22.10
N GLY A 805 26.12 -8.54 -22.10
CA GLY A 805 25.03 -9.14 -22.89
C GLY A 805 25.19 -9.04 -24.41
N ARG A 806 26.23 -8.37 -24.93
CA ARG A 806 26.51 -8.26 -26.37
C ARG A 806 27.43 -9.35 -26.91
N ALA A 807 28.02 -10.15 -26.03
CA ALA A 807 28.97 -11.18 -26.40
C ALA A 807 28.71 -12.47 -25.61
N GLN A 808 29.20 -13.59 -26.13
CA GLN A 808 29.28 -14.83 -25.37
C GLN A 808 30.63 -14.88 -24.64
N ALA A 809 30.61 -15.40 -23.42
CA ALA A 809 31.83 -15.66 -22.68
C ALA A 809 32.65 -16.74 -23.42
N SER A 810 33.94 -16.49 -23.58
CA SER A 810 34.90 -17.40 -24.23
C SER A 810 35.95 -17.95 -23.27
N ALA A 811 36.04 -17.40 -22.06
CA ALA A 811 36.97 -17.84 -21.03
C ALA A 811 36.38 -17.68 -19.63
N CYS A 812 36.83 -18.53 -18.71
CA CYS A 812 36.55 -18.43 -17.29
C CYS A 812 37.88 -18.16 -16.56
N TYR A 813 38.00 -16.99 -15.94
CA TYR A 813 39.13 -16.61 -15.11
C TYR A 813 39.00 -17.21 -13.70
N ASP A 814 40.14 -17.40 -13.02
CA ASP A 814 40.12 -17.95 -11.67
C ASP A 814 39.69 -16.90 -10.63
N VAL A 815 38.51 -17.12 -10.04
CA VAL A 815 38.07 -16.46 -8.80
C VAL A 815 38.27 -17.45 -7.65
N ARG A 816 39.41 -17.33 -6.96
CA ARG A 816 39.88 -18.34 -6.01
C ARG A 816 38.99 -18.39 -4.77
N VAL A 817 38.74 -19.59 -4.27
CA VAL A 817 38.12 -19.81 -2.96
C VAL A 817 39.21 -20.22 -1.97
N SER A 818 39.41 -19.44 -0.93
CA SER A 818 40.43 -19.68 0.10
C SER A 818 39.85 -19.50 1.50
N ARG A 819 40.63 -19.81 2.55
CA ARG A 819 40.22 -19.62 3.94
C ARG A 819 41.22 -18.72 4.63
N GLU A 820 40.75 -17.63 5.23
CA GLU A 820 41.60 -16.64 5.91
C GLU A 820 40.79 -15.92 7.00
N GLY A 821 41.39 -15.75 8.18
CA GLY A 821 40.73 -15.13 9.33
C GLY A 821 39.51 -15.92 9.83
N GLY A 822 39.53 -17.25 9.71
CA GLY A 822 38.43 -18.12 10.11
C GLY A 822 37.23 -18.18 9.15
N LEU A 823 37.18 -17.30 8.15
CA LEU A 823 36.14 -17.24 7.12
C LEU A 823 36.64 -17.78 5.78
N TRP A 824 35.72 -18.31 4.98
CA TRP A 824 36.00 -18.53 3.57
C TRP A 824 36.02 -17.18 2.83
N GLN A 825 36.89 -17.06 1.83
CA GLN A 825 37.03 -15.88 1.01
C GLN A 825 36.88 -16.20 -0.47
N LEU A 826 36.06 -15.42 -1.14
CA LEU A 826 36.01 -15.35 -2.60
C LEU A 826 37.00 -14.27 -3.04
N ASP A 827 38.09 -14.67 -3.69
CA ASP A 827 39.21 -13.80 -4.04
C ASP A 827 39.29 -13.60 -5.56
N PRO A 828 38.92 -12.41 -6.08
CA PRO A 828 39.05 -12.07 -7.50
C PRO A 828 40.48 -11.68 -7.88
N ALA A 829 41.45 -11.63 -6.97
CA ALA A 829 42.81 -11.19 -7.27
C ALA A 829 43.45 -11.91 -8.49
N PRO A 830 43.35 -13.24 -8.65
CA PRO A 830 43.95 -13.94 -9.79
C PRO A 830 43.31 -13.59 -11.14
N MET A 831 42.07 -13.09 -11.15
CA MET A 831 41.37 -12.69 -12.37
C MET A 831 41.97 -11.43 -12.99
N TRP A 832 42.46 -10.47 -12.18
CA TRP A 832 42.90 -9.17 -12.68
C TRP A 832 44.03 -9.27 -13.72
N PRO A 833 45.15 -9.97 -13.46
CA PRO A 833 46.21 -10.09 -14.46
C PRO A 833 45.74 -10.77 -15.76
N MET A 834 44.90 -11.80 -15.65
CA MET A 834 44.36 -12.51 -16.83
C MET A 834 43.49 -11.59 -17.69
N MET A 835 42.60 -10.83 -17.06
CA MET A 835 41.71 -9.91 -17.75
C MET A 835 42.46 -8.72 -18.34
N ILE A 836 43.44 -8.17 -17.63
CA ILE A 836 44.29 -7.07 -18.12
C ILE A 836 45.14 -7.54 -19.31
N ASN A 837 45.79 -8.70 -19.23
CA ASN A 837 46.58 -9.23 -20.34
C ASN A 837 45.72 -9.46 -21.59
N ALA A 838 44.52 -9.99 -21.42
CA ALA A 838 43.59 -10.17 -22.53
C ALA A 838 43.13 -8.82 -23.13
N LEU A 839 42.87 -7.82 -22.29
CA LEU A 839 42.53 -6.46 -22.72
C LEU A 839 43.67 -5.82 -23.52
N LEU A 840 44.91 -5.94 -23.03
CA LEU A 840 46.10 -5.42 -23.70
C LEU A 840 46.43 -6.18 -24.99
N ALA A 841 46.06 -7.46 -25.08
CA ALA A 841 46.14 -8.26 -26.29
C ALA A 841 45.02 -7.97 -27.31
N GLY A 842 44.13 -7.01 -27.02
CA GLY A 842 43.07 -6.57 -27.96
C GLY A 842 41.77 -7.37 -27.88
N ALA A 843 41.51 -8.12 -26.80
CA ALA A 843 40.22 -8.76 -26.60
C ALA A 843 39.09 -7.71 -26.47
N SER A 844 37.92 -8.03 -27.04
CA SER A 844 36.75 -7.15 -26.95
C SER A 844 36.30 -6.95 -25.51
N GLU A 845 36.00 -5.71 -25.13
CA GLU A 845 35.49 -5.36 -23.79
C GLU A 845 34.16 -6.07 -23.49
N ALA A 846 33.32 -6.33 -24.51
CA ALA A 846 32.09 -7.11 -24.36
C ALA A 846 32.38 -8.56 -23.95
N VAL A 847 33.36 -9.19 -24.61
CA VAL A 847 33.80 -10.55 -24.26
C VAL A 847 34.42 -10.59 -22.87
N LEU A 848 35.23 -9.60 -22.50
CA LEU A 848 35.84 -9.53 -21.16
C LEU A 848 34.78 -9.32 -20.07
N ALA A 849 33.77 -8.49 -20.32
CA ALA A 849 32.64 -8.32 -19.41
C ALA A 849 31.84 -9.63 -19.25
N ALA A 850 31.59 -10.36 -20.35
CA ALA A 850 30.93 -11.67 -20.30
C ALA A 850 31.77 -12.70 -19.53
N ASN A 851 33.08 -12.75 -19.78
CA ASN A 851 34.02 -13.61 -19.07
C ASN A 851 34.04 -13.30 -17.57
N PHE A 852 34.01 -12.02 -17.16
CA PHE A 852 33.90 -11.63 -15.76
C PHE A 852 32.65 -12.21 -15.10
N HIS A 853 31.48 -12.06 -15.71
CA HIS A 853 30.22 -12.58 -15.16
C HIS A 853 30.28 -14.11 -15.01
N LEU A 854 30.75 -14.83 -16.04
CA LEU A 854 30.92 -16.28 -16.00
C LEU A 854 31.89 -16.71 -14.88
N SER A 855 33.02 -16.00 -14.76
CA SER A 855 34.05 -16.27 -13.76
C SER A 855 33.53 -16.06 -12.33
N LEU A 856 32.73 -15.01 -12.12
CA LEU A 856 32.10 -14.74 -10.85
C LEU A 856 31.08 -15.84 -10.49
N VAL A 857 30.22 -16.25 -11.43
CA VAL A 857 29.27 -17.37 -11.22
C VAL A 857 30.03 -18.64 -10.83
N SER A 858 31.08 -18.99 -11.56
CA SER A 858 31.94 -20.16 -11.26
C SER A 858 32.54 -20.08 -9.86
N GLY A 859 33.09 -18.92 -9.47
CA GLY A 859 33.60 -18.69 -8.12
C GLY A 859 32.53 -18.81 -7.04
N LEU A 860 31.34 -18.23 -7.26
CA LEU A 860 30.20 -18.31 -6.35
C LEU A 860 29.73 -19.76 -6.17
N CYS A 861 29.63 -20.55 -7.24
CA CYS A 861 29.26 -21.96 -7.17
C CYS A 861 30.30 -22.78 -6.39
N ARG A 862 31.60 -22.56 -6.63
CA ARG A 862 32.67 -23.20 -5.85
C ARG A 862 32.57 -22.85 -4.36
N MET A 863 32.33 -21.58 -4.04
CA MET A 863 32.15 -21.12 -2.66
C MET A 863 30.93 -21.79 -2.00
N VAL A 864 29.78 -21.76 -2.66
CA VAL A 864 28.55 -22.41 -2.18
C VAL A 864 28.76 -23.91 -1.97
N GLN A 865 29.48 -24.59 -2.86
CA GLN A 865 29.80 -26.01 -2.69
C GLN A 865 30.61 -26.28 -1.42
N GLN A 866 31.63 -25.46 -1.12
CA GLN A 866 32.41 -25.62 0.12
C GLN A 866 31.55 -25.37 1.36
N LEU A 867 30.71 -24.32 1.32
CA LEU A 867 29.84 -23.97 2.43
C LEU A 867 28.72 -24.98 2.65
N GLN A 868 28.15 -25.54 1.58
CA GLN A 868 27.14 -26.60 1.67
C GLN A 868 27.72 -27.84 2.34
N ARG A 869 28.94 -28.26 2.00
CA ARG A 869 29.62 -29.38 2.67
C ARG A 869 29.86 -29.12 4.15
N GLN A 870 30.20 -27.87 4.51
CA GLN A 870 30.42 -27.46 5.90
C GLN A 870 29.12 -27.36 6.71
N ALA A 871 28.05 -26.81 6.12
CA ALA A 871 26.80 -26.51 6.81
C ALA A 871 25.76 -27.65 6.74
N ARG A 872 25.87 -28.53 5.74
CA ARG A 872 24.90 -29.60 5.41
C ARG A 872 23.49 -29.05 5.19
N VAL A 873 23.39 -28.01 4.36
CA VAL A 873 22.13 -27.35 4.00
C VAL A 873 22.02 -27.26 2.48
N ASP A 874 20.92 -27.78 1.93
CA ASP A 874 20.71 -27.85 0.48
C ASP A 874 19.86 -26.69 -0.07
N VAL A 875 19.44 -25.76 0.81
CA VAL A 875 18.69 -24.56 0.45
C VAL A 875 19.60 -23.35 0.43
N VAL A 876 19.64 -22.66 -0.71
CA VAL A 876 20.42 -21.44 -0.93
C VAL A 876 19.49 -20.27 -1.21
N ALA A 877 19.63 -19.17 -0.48
CA ALA A 877 18.87 -17.96 -0.74
C ALA A 877 19.78 -16.84 -1.28
N LEU A 878 19.39 -16.29 -2.44
CA LEU A 878 20.09 -15.24 -3.16
C LEU A 878 19.39 -13.89 -2.95
N SER A 879 20.10 -12.88 -2.46
CA SER A 879 19.54 -11.54 -2.20
C SER A 879 20.59 -10.43 -2.33
N GLY A 880 20.18 -9.17 -2.22
CA GLY A 880 21.02 -7.98 -2.29
C GLY A 880 20.89 -7.27 -3.64
N GLY A 881 21.28 -5.99 -3.71
CA GLY A 881 21.11 -5.15 -4.89
C GLY A 881 21.83 -5.65 -6.15
N VAL A 882 22.94 -6.36 -6.01
CA VAL A 882 23.66 -6.93 -7.17
C VAL A 882 22.89 -8.10 -7.79
N MET A 883 22.00 -8.77 -7.05
CA MET A 883 21.10 -9.80 -7.60
C MET A 883 20.05 -9.23 -8.57
N GLN A 884 20.01 -7.92 -8.77
CA GLN A 884 19.25 -7.32 -9.87
C GLN A 884 19.93 -7.50 -11.25
N ASN A 885 21.22 -7.83 -11.27
CA ASN A 885 21.94 -8.16 -12.50
C ASN A 885 21.38 -9.46 -13.08
N ARG A 886 20.78 -9.36 -14.28
CA ARG A 886 19.97 -10.44 -14.85
C ARG A 886 20.83 -11.56 -15.41
N LEU A 887 22.01 -11.22 -15.93
CA LEU A 887 22.99 -12.21 -16.41
C LEU A 887 23.55 -13.03 -15.24
N LEU A 888 23.91 -12.36 -14.15
CA LEU A 888 24.41 -13.01 -12.94
C LEU A 888 23.34 -13.89 -12.30
N LEU A 889 22.14 -13.34 -12.05
CA LEU A 889 21.08 -14.06 -11.33
C LEU A 889 20.60 -15.29 -12.12
N ALA A 890 20.35 -15.15 -13.42
CA ALA A 890 19.88 -16.27 -14.24
C ALA A 890 20.90 -17.41 -14.28
N ALA A 891 22.18 -17.09 -14.57
CA ALA A 891 23.24 -18.08 -14.61
C ALA A 891 23.51 -18.74 -13.24
N LEU A 892 23.40 -17.98 -12.15
CA LEU A 892 23.61 -18.51 -10.81
C LEU A 892 22.46 -19.43 -10.36
N ILE A 893 21.20 -19.10 -10.68
CA ILE A 893 20.06 -19.99 -10.41
C ILE A 893 20.27 -21.31 -11.15
N GLU A 894 20.51 -21.25 -12.46
CA GLU A 894 20.71 -22.44 -13.29
C GLU A 894 21.87 -23.32 -12.77
N ALA A 895 23.01 -22.70 -12.48
CA ALA A 895 24.19 -23.44 -12.02
C ALA A 895 23.99 -24.08 -10.64
N LEU A 896 23.32 -23.41 -9.70
CA LEU A 896 23.07 -23.95 -8.36
C LEU A 896 22.00 -25.05 -8.38
N GLU A 897 20.95 -24.90 -9.18
CA GLU A 897 19.92 -25.95 -9.36
C GLU A 897 20.53 -27.19 -10.03
N ALA A 898 21.44 -27.01 -10.99
CA ALA A 898 22.20 -28.12 -11.59
C ALA A 898 23.11 -28.86 -10.58
N MET A 899 23.49 -28.20 -9.48
CA MET A 899 24.19 -28.83 -8.36
C MET A 899 23.25 -29.59 -7.39
N GLY A 900 21.94 -29.62 -7.66
CA GLY A 900 20.92 -30.27 -6.82
C GLY A 900 20.45 -29.41 -5.64
N LEU A 901 20.72 -28.10 -5.65
CA LEU A 901 20.33 -27.19 -4.56
C LEU A 901 18.97 -26.56 -4.83
N THR A 902 18.22 -26.29 -3.77
CA THR A 902 16.99 -25.49 -3.85
C THR A 902 17.34 -24.02 -3.76
N VAL A 903 17.01 -23.24 -4.79
CA VAL A 903 17.35 -21.81 -4.86
C VAL A 903 16.13 -20.94 -4.54
N LEU A 904 16.27 -20.08 -3.52
CA LEU A 904 15.29 -19.07 -3.13
C LEU A 904 15.76 -17.68 -3.56
N THR A 905 14.86 -16.88 -4.12
CA THR A 905 15.14 -15.49 -4.52
C THR A 905 13.84 -14.69 -4.62
N GLN A 906 13.88 -13.38 -4.34
CA GLN A 906 12.69 -12.52 -4.33
C GLN A 906 12.08 -12.29 -5.71
N SER A 907 10.75 -12.17 -5.77
CA SER A 907 9.95 -11.88 -6.97
C SER A 907 8.96 -10.74 -6.72
N ARG A 908 8.18 -10.83 -5.64
CA ARG A 908 7.14 -9.88 -5.19
C ARG A 908 7.71 -8.73 -4.34
N VAL A 909 8.91 -8.89 -3.81
CA VAL A 909 9.64 -7.89 -3.03
C VAL A 909 10.96 -7.60 -3.76
N PRO A 910 11.49 -6.37 -3.73
CA PRO A 910 12.80 -6.12 -4.31
C PRO A 910 13.91 -6.85 -3.55
N SER A 911 14.89 -7.39 -4.27
CA SER A 911 16.13 -7.93 -3.67
C SER A 911 17.06 -6.83 -3.14
N ASN A 912 16.88 -5.59 -3.62
CA ASN A 912 17.56 -4.38 -3.14
C ASN A 912 16.92 -3.83 -1.85
N ASP A 913 17.43 -2.69 -1.38
CA ASP A 913 17.04 -2.02 -0.12
C ASP A 913 15.53 -1.77 0.03
N GLY A 914 14.80 -1.69 -1.08
CA GLY A 914 13.34 -1.57 -1.06
C GLY A 914 12.62 -2.78 -0.43
N GLY A 915 13.32 -3.90 -0.21
CA GLY A 915 12.83 -5.09 0.50
C GLY A 915 13.29 -5.22 1.96
N ILE A 916 14.26 -4.42 2.42
CA ILE A 916 14.91 -4.58 3.73
C ILE A 916 13.92 -4.52 4.90
N ALA A 917 12.95 -3.60 4.85
CA ALA A 917 11.99 -3.43 5.94
C ALA A 917 11.16 -4.70 6.23
N LEU A 918 10.91 -5.54 5.21
CA LEU A 918 10.23 -6.82 5.41
C LEU A 918 11.08 -7.78 6.24
N GLY A 919 12.37 -7.90 5.91
CA GLY A 919 13.31 -8.72 6.66
C GLY A 919 13.48 -8.22 8.10
N GLN A 920 13.65 -6.91 8.29
CA GLN A 920 13.73 -6.27 9.61
C GLN A 920 12.53 -6.60 10.49
N ALA A 921 11.30 -6.48 9.93
CA ALA A 921 10.08 -6.76 10.67
C ALA A 921 10.00 -8.24 11.08
N ALA A 922 10.31 -9.16 10.16
CA ALA A 922 10.27 -10.59 10.43
C ALA A 922 11.34 -11.02 11.46
N ILE A 923 12.55 -10.46 11.38
CA ILE A 923 13.64 -10.71 12.34
C ILE A 923 13.24 -10.23 13.74
N ALA A 924 12.67 -9.02 13.85
CA ALA A 924 12.20 -8.49 15.13
C ALA A 924 11.09 -9.36 15.74
N LEU A 925 10.14 -9.85 14.93
CA LEU A 925 9.10 -10.79 15.37
C LEU A 925 9.72 -12.11 15.87
N ALA A 926 10.68 -12.67 15.15
CA ALA A 926 11.37 -13.90 15.54
C ALA A 926 12.14 -13.75 16.86
N ARG A 927 12.93 -12.67 17.00
CA ARG A 927 13.71 -12.37 18.22
C ARG A 927 12.81 -12.06 19.43
N GLY A 928 11.66 -11.43 19.20
CA GLY A 928 10.65 -11.18 20.23
C GLY A 928 10.11 -12.47 20.87
N ARG A 929 9.96 -13.55 20.10
CA ARG A 929 9.53 -14.87 20.62
C ARG A 929 10.55 -15.46 21.59
N SER A 930 11.83 -15.37 21.26
CA SER A 930 12.92 -15.97 22.06
C SER A 930 13.05 -15.32 23.44
N ARG A 931 12.77 -14.01 23.56
CA ARG A 931 12.77 -13.29 24.85
C ARG A 931 11.61 -13.69 25.77
N GLY A 932 10.49 -14.16 25.22
CA GLY A 932 9.34 -14.65 26.00
C GLY A 932 9.49 -16.06 26.57
N LYS A 933 10.58 -16.77 26.24
CA LYS A 933 10.90 -18.12 26.72
C LYS A 933 12.00 -18.17 27.79
N ALA A 934 12.56 -17.03 28.21
CA ALA A 934 13.43 -16.99 29.37
C ALA A 934 12.57 -17.21 30.64
N PRO A 935 12.90 -18.15 31.54
CA PRO A 935 12.24 -18.22 32.84
C PRO A 935 12.47 -16.89 33.55
N ARG A 936 11.41 -16.35 34.17
CA ARG A 936 11.48 -15.14 34.99
C ARG A 936 12.50 -15.25 36.11
#